data_AF-A0A6V7XSV9-F1
#
_entry.id   AF-A0A6V7XSV9-F1
#
_cell.length_a   1.000
_cell.length_b   1.000
_cell.length_c   1.000
_cell.angle_alpha   90.00
_cell.angle_beta   90.00
_cell.angle_gamma   90.00
#
_symmetry.space_group_name_H-M   'P 1'
#
loop_
_entity.id
_entity.type
_entity.pdbx_description
1 polymer ?
#
loop_
_entity_poly.entity_id
_entity_poly.type
_entity_poly.pdbx_seq_one_letter_code
_entity_poly.pdbx_strand_id
1 'polypeptide(L)'
;MSSKIPMNIIAAVDENFGIGKNNSLPWRLPKEYKHFINLTTTTKNPNKINAVLMGRKCWESIPEKYRPLKNRLNIVMTKTWVTPEFVGENLIFINSLDSLNLILESKPYENLIETIWNIGGKQIYSLGIEHQNLNKIVLTKIDKILIVTLNFLKLIGMNLLKKKMEKLLKRKDCMMFPFNTPYNYLLNWAFVCFAIPWLYSYFNEQHRLTTMPVEQAMLKAWENFIAQPSIKFRKVIVGINCNVDVIVSGVSVINNLNISSPNPIGDKEMLGGFEDLYEVFVHFFTRGAPAERFMANDLTFDKIVSAIEDNQLHAQHYIGGNAALMAQKIASAFPHATPYLVGPIGPRSQALLHPSIVRNNFTRIVQDEMHVILEYKQGEILGEYVAPASSRFIISHDQFSGSAMVIEMFFKAIMQFRPDLIIFSGIHSMEAQNQEARLEKLRLIKRSLLQINPLIPIHLQLGSMPDANIADDILKRIIPNVDSLGINEQELTFLSRVGGGPFKEQYPISAGTLHAYKAVEMLYWLLSNYGHDRNNPESKNYNQRLQRIHFYSLTYHIMVSKGPDWSNLAAGLAAGARLAGRQSCNLALSSGRATDFDKLEIRSSQTVLLDKQVNKVFKFNPHSPLASWMRGDLVFIYTPVFVCKFPQHTVGVDDAIAASALLYSQFFKLERKNW
;
A
#
# COMPACT_ATOMS: atom_id res chain seq x y z
N MET A 1 37.88 45.99 13.58
CA MET A 1 37.20 44.68 13.71
C MET A 1 35.73 44.89 13.35
N SER A 2 35.27 44.47 12.16
CA SER A 2 33.85 44.61 11.76
C SER A 2 32.98 43.85 12.77
N SER A 3 32.10 44.57 13.48
CA SER A 3 31.15 43.99 14.41
C SER A 3 30.11 43.20 13.62
N LYS A 4 30.36 41.90 13.44
CA LYS A 4 29.50 41.00 12.67
C LYS A 4 28.08 40.95 13.28
N ILE A 5 27.09 41.48 12.54
CA ILE A 5 25.68 41.54 12.96
C ILE A 5 25.16 40.11 13.24
N PRO A 6 24.50 39.86 14.39
CA PRO A 6 23.98 38.55 14.74
C PRO A 6 22.82 38.14 13.84
N MET A 7 22.80 36.87 13.44
CA MET A 7 21.71 36.26 12.68
C MET A 7 20.93 35.28 13.56
N ASN A 8 19.62 35.44 13.64
CA ASN A 8 18.70 34.54 14.31
C ASN A 8 17.80 33.85 13.28
N ILE A 9 17.35 32.64 13.59
CA ILE A 9 16.36 31.91 12.80
C ILE A 9 15.06 31.84 13.60
N ILE A 10 13.92 32.06 12.95
CA ILE A 10 12.60 31.87 13.55
C ILE A 10 11.76 30.96 12.67
N ALA A 11 11.16 29.91 13.24
CA ALA A 11 10.27 29.02 12.51
C ALA A 11 9.17 28.47 13.43
N ALA A 12 7.98 28.29 12.89
CA ALA A 12 6.91 27.52 13.52
C ALA A 12 6.83 26.15 12.84
N VAL A 13 6.78 25.09 13.64
CA VAL A 13 6.83 23.71 13.18
C VAL A 13 5.67 22.89 13.77
N ASP A 14 5.15 21.97 12.98
CA ASP A 14 4.20 20.95 13.45
C ASP A 14 4.92 19.80 14.19
N GLU A 15 4.19 18.79 14.68
CA GLU A 15 4.79 17.64 15.39
C GLU A 15 5.81 16.85 14.55
N ASN A 16 5.68 16.87 13.23
CA ASN A 16 6.60 16.25 12.27
C ASN A 16 7.67 17.22 11.76
N PHE A 17 7.85 18.36 12.43
CA PHE A 17 8.78 19.42 12.06
C PHE A 17 8.45 20.08 10.71
N GLY A 18 7.21 20.00 10.26
CA GLY A 18 6.72 20.61 9.05
C GLY A 18 6.53 22.13 9.19
N ILE A 19 7.01 22.90 8.21
CA ILE A 19 7.03 24.39 8.25
C ILE A 19 6.07 25.09 7.27
N GLY A 20 5.45 24.37 6.33
CA GLY A 20 4.59 25.00 5.31
C GLY A 20 3.99 24.03 4.31
N LYS A 21 2.77 24.33 3.83
CA LYS A 21 2.05 23.54 2.82
C LYS A 21 1.64 24.45 1.66
N ASN A 22 1.93 24.05 0.41
CA ASN A 22 1.57 24.81 -0.80
C ASN A 22 2.02 26.29 -0.76
N ASN A 23 3.26 26.56 -0.35
CA ASN A 23 3.81 27.92 -0.15
C ASN A 23 2.99 28.81 0.81
N SER A 24 2.25 28.24 1.76
CA SER A 24 1.55 29.00 2.80
C SER A 24 1.71 28.34 4.17
N LEU A 25 1.47 29.11 5.23
CA LEU A 25 1.39 28.59 6.59
C LEU A 25 0.06 27.84 6.75
N PRO A 26 0.06 26.54 7.12
CA PRO A 26 -1.16 25.73 7.16
C PRO A 26 -2.01 25.96 8.42
N TRP A 27 -1.62 26.93 9.25
CA TRP A 27 -2.31 27.31 10.48
C TRP A 27 -2.54 28.82 10.53
N ARG A 28 -3.55 29.23 11.28
CA ARG A 28 -3.77 30.62 11.70
C ARG A 28 -3.68 30.66 13.21
N LEU A 29 -2.52 31.06 13.74
CA LEU A 29 -2.26 31.12 15.18
C LEU A 29 -1.94 32.58 15.56
N PRO A 30 -2.95 33.39 15.94
CA PRO A 30 -2.73 34.81 16.25
C PRO A 30 -1.67 35.06 17.33
N LYS A 31 -1.57 34.16 18.33
CA LYS A 31 -0.55 34.23 19.39
C LYS A 31 0.87 34.04 18.84
N GLU A 32 1.05 33.09 17.92
CA GLU A 32 2.35 32.84 17.28
C GLU A 32 2.74 34.02 16.37
N TYR A 33 1.79 34.54 15.57
CA TYR A 33 2.05 35.75 14.77
C TYR A 33 2.41 36.97 15.62
N LYS A 34 1.74 37.17 16.77
CA LYS A 34 2.09 38.25 17.70
C LYS A 34 3.51 38.06 18.26
N HIS A 35 3.88 36.82 18.58
CA HIS A 35 5.22 36.49 19.03
C HIS A 35 6.29 36.76 17.94
N PHE A 36 6.02 36.33 16.70
CA PHE A 36 6.86 36.60 15.53
C PHE A 36 7.05 38.11 15.30
N ILE A 37 5.97 38.90 15.34
CA ILE A 37 6.04 40.36 15.17
C ILE A 37 6.89 40.98 16.27
N ASN A 38 6.63 40.62 17.53
CA ASN A 38 7.37 41.14 18.67
C ASN A 38 8.87 40.85 18.55
N LEU A 39 9.26 39.60 18.27
CA LEU A 39 10.67 39.21 18.16
C LEU A 39 11.38 39.90 17.01
N THR A 40 10.71 40.01 15.86
CA THR A 40 11.34 40.57 14.66
C THR A 40 11.35 42.10 14.67
N THR A 41 10.51 42.79 15.46
CA THR A 41 10.51 44.27 15.57
C THR A 41 11.27 44.81 16.76
N THR A 42 11.36 44.08 17.87
CA THR A 42 11.96 44.59 19.10
C THR A 42 13.49 44.62 18.98
N THR A 43 14.07 45.77 19.29
CA THR A 43 15.52 45.98 19.43
C THR A 43 15.86 46.34 20.86
N LYS A 44 17.10 46.06 21.28
CA LYS A 44 17.64 46.52 22.57
C LYS A 44 17.96 48.01 22.51
N ASN A 45 18.48 48.47 21.38
CA ASN A 45 18.73 49.88 21.13
C ASN A 45 17.55 50.52 20.35
N PRO A 46 16.86 51.52 20.92
CA PRO A 46 15.72 52.17 20.27
C PRO A 46 16.08 52.91 18.97
N ASN A 47 17.36 53.25 18.76
CA ASN A 47 17.84 53.91 17.54
C ASN A 47 18.18 52.91 16.42
N LYS A 48 17.98 51.61 16.65
CA LYS A 48 18.24 50.55 15.67
C LYS A 48 16.95 49.85 15.25
N ILE A 49 16.97 49.25 14.07
CA ILE A 49 15.93 48.37 13.56
C ILE A 49 16.49 46.96 13.31
N ASN A 50 15.61 45.99 13.15
CA ASN A 50 15.97 44.64 12.74
C ASN A 50 15.76 44.44 11.23
N ALA A 51 16.48 43.48 10.65
CA ALA A 51 16.26 43.00 9.29
C ALA A 51 15.53 41.65 9.30
N VAL A 52 14.70 41.39 8.29
CA VAL A 52 14.12 40.06 8.01
C VAL A 52 14.66 39.56 6.67
N LEU A 53 15.23 38.36 6.67
CA LEU A 53 15.78 37.69 5.51
C LEU A 53 14.86 36.54 5.09
N MET A 54 14.45 36.54 3.83
CA MET A 54 13.55 35.53 3.28
C MET A 54 13.81 35.23 1.80
N GLY A 55 13.32 34.09 1.32
CA GLY A 55 13.40 33.75 -0.11
C GLY A 55 12.18 34.26 -0.88
N ARG A 56 12.31 34.42 -2.21
CA ARG A 56 11.20 34.87 -3.09
C ARG A 56 9.85 34.20 -2.83
N LYS A 57 9.80 32.87 -2.71
CA LYS A 57 8.53 32.14 -2.44
C LYS A 57 7.94 32.44 -1.07
N CYS A 58 8.79 32.72 -0.08
CA CYS A 58 8.33 33.12 1.26
C CYS A 58 7.77 34.54 1.21
N TRP A 59 8.45 35.45 0.52
CA TRP A 59 7.93 36.79 0.23
C TRP A 59 6.56 36.74 -0.47
N GLU A 60 6.45 35.95 -1.53
CA GLU A 60 5.20 35.74 -2.29
C GLU A 60 4.07 35.11 -1.46
N SER A 61 4.36 34.50 -0.31
CA SER A 61 3.36 33.89 0.57
C SER A 61 2.71 34.85 1.56
N ILE A 62 3.35 35.98 1.86
CA ILE A 62 2.82 36.99 2.78
C ILE A 62 1.63 37.67 2.08
N PRO A 63 0.49 38.02 2.68
CA PRO A 63 -0.55 38.76 1.92
C PRO A 63 -0.07 40.15 1.46
N GLU A 64 -0.44 40.61 0.27
CA GLU A 64 0.03 41.91 -0.30
C GLU A 64 -0.18 43.10 0.64
N LYS A 65 -1.34 43.16 1.32
CA LYS A 65 -1.65 44.18 2.35
C LYS A 65 -0.65 44.26 3.52
N TYR A 66 0.17 43.23 3.71
CA TYR A 66 1.18 43.14 4.78
C TYR A 66 2.62 43.18 4.25
N ARG A 67 2.83 43.32 2.93
CA ARG A 67 4.15 43.48 2.32
C ARG A 67 4.40 44.94 1.95
N PRO A 68 5.60 45.50 2.20
CA PRO A 68 6.67 44.97 3.07
C PRO A 68 6.26 44.93 4.55
N LEU A 69 6.90 44.05 5.33
CA LEU A 69 6.66 43.98 6.77
C LEU A 69 7.13 45.28 7.44
N LYS A 70 6.20 46.03 8.03
CA LYS A 70 6.46 47.33 8.67
C LYS A 70 7.51 47.25 9.80
N ASN A 71 8.20 48.35 10.08
CA ASN A 71 9.15 48.55 11.19
C ASN A 71 10.39 47.64 11.17
N ARG A 72 10.73 47.08 10.01
CA ARG A 72 11.90 46.22 9.77
C ARG A 72 12.40 46.44 8.36
N LEU A 73 13.67 46.17 8.14
CA LEU A 73 14.24 46.07 6.80
C LEU A 73 13.89 44.70 6.19
N ASN A 74 13.23 44.67 5.04
CA ASN A 74 12.86 43.44 4.34
C ASN A 74 13.92 43.10 3.29
N ILE A 75 14.52 41.92 3.41
CA ILE A 75 15.57 41.46 2.50
C ILE A 75 15.09 40.18 1.82
N VAL A 76 14.87 40.26 0.51
CA VAL A 76 14.35 39.16 -0.29
C VAL A 76 15.45 38.63 -1.20
N MET A 77 15.86 37.40 -0.95
CA MET A 77 16.85 36.72 -1.76
C MET A 77 16.19 36.01 -2.96
N THR A 78 16.70 36.29 -4.15
CA THR A 78 16.14 35.83 -5.43
C THR A 78 17.23 35.64 -6.48
N LYS A 79 17.06 34.66 -7.36
CA LYS A 79 17.99 34.39 -8.47
C LYS A 79 17.68 35.21 -9.73
N THR A 80 16.50 35.84 -9.78
CA THR A 80 16.00 36.53 -10.98
C THR A 80 16.63 37.91 -11.16
N TRP A 81 17.10 38.53 -10.07
CA TRP A 81 17.64 39.89 -10.08
C TRP A 81 19.15 39.82 -9.88
N VAL A 82 19.91 40.27 -10.87
CA VAL A 82 21.38 40.12 -10.89
C VAL A 82 22.05 41.27 -10.12
N THR A 83 21.40 42.43 -9.99
CA THR A 83 21.86 43.58 -9.20
C THR A 83 20.94 43.81 -7.99
N PRO A 84 21.48 44.18 -6.81
CA PRO A 84 20.65 44.57 -5.69
C PRO A 84 19.77 45.76 -6.04
N GLU A 85 18.47 45.63 -5.84
CA GLU A 85 17.49 46.66 -6.16
C GLU A 85 16.80 47.13 -4.87
N PHE A 86 16.90 48.43 -4.61
CA PHE A 86 16.18 49.09 -3.52
C PHE A 86 14.80 49.46 -4.01
N VAL A 87 13.78 48.83 -3.43
CA VAL A 87 12.38 49.08 -3.79
C VAL A 87 11.70 49.75 -2.61
N GLY A 88 11.75 51.08 -2.56
CA GLY A 88 11.27 51.89 -1.43
C GLY A 88 12.26 51.94 -0.26
N GLU A 89 11.80 52.41 0.90
CA GLU A 89 12.66 52.70 2.07
C GLU A 89 13.04 51.46 2.90
N ASN A 90 12.30 50.35 2.78
CA ASN A 90 12.43 49.20 3.69
C ASN A 90 12.39 47.83 3.00
N LEU A 91 12.67 47.75 1.69
CA LEU A 91 12.73 46.51 0.93
C LEU A 91 13.94 46.50 -0.03
N ILE A 92 14.68 45.40 0.03
CA ILE A 92 15.89 45.17 -0.75
C ILE A 92 15.83 43.77 -1.37
N PHE A 93 16.08 43.68 -2.66
CA PHE A 93 16.32 42.41 -3.34
C PHE A 93 17.82 42.13 -3.43
N ILE A 94 18.23 40.90 -3.12
CA ILE A 94 19.63 40.45 -3.19
C ILE A 94 19.73 39.10 -3.90
N ASN A 95 20.91 38.78 -4.42
CA ASN A 95 21.17 37.50 -5.10
C ASN A 95 22.10 36.56 -4.32
N SER A 96 22.82 37.05 -3.31
CA SER A 96 23.81 36.30 -2.54
C SER A 96 23.93 36.82 -1.10
N LEU A 97 24.49 36.00 -0.19
CA LEU A 97 24.81 36.44 1.17
C LEU A 97 25.98 37.43 1.22
N ASP A 98 26.87 37.41 0.23
CA ASP A 98 27.99 38.37 0.18
C ASP A 98 27.46 39.77 -0.11
N SER A 99 26.49 39.88 -1.03
CA SER A 99 25.76 41.13 -1.27
C SER A 99 25.02 41.63 -0.03
N LEU A 100 24.51 40.73 0.82
CA LEU A 100 23.88 41.10 2.08
C LEU A 100 24.86 41.83 3.00
N ASN A 101 26.06 41.28 3.19
CA ASN A 101 27.06 41.90 4.06
C ASN A 101 27.49 43.27 3.53
N LEU A 102 27.73 43.39 2.23
CA LEU A 102 28.09 44.67 1.59
C LEU A 102 27.03 45.75 1.80
N ILE A 103 25.74 45.39 1.73
CA ILE A 103 24.62 46.34 1.93
C ILE A 103 24.47 46.74 3.39
N LEU A 104 24.69 45.82 4.33
CA LEU A 104 24.59 46.11 5.76
C LEU A 104 25.77 46.93 6.27
N GLU A 105 26.91 46.89 5.57
CA GLU A 105 28.09 47.71 5.85
C GLU A 105 28.06 49.07 5.11
N SER A 106 27.12 49.29 4.19
CA SER A 106 26.98 50.55 3.45
C SER A 106 25.90 51.47 4.02
N LYS A 107 26.04 52.78 3.80
CA LYS A 107 25.01 53.76 4.16
C LYS A 107 23.75 53.54 3.31
N PRO A 108 22.53 53.68 3.88
CA PRO A 108 22.22 54.18 5.23
C PRO A 108 22.14 53.09 6.31
N TYR A 109 22.42 51.82 6.00
CA TYR A 109 22.20 50.69 6.92
C TYR A 109 23.37 50.41 7.85
N GLU A 110 24.54 50.98 7.55
CA GLU A 110 25.71 50.97 8.41
C GLU A 110 25.31 51.39 9.84
N ASN A 111 25.57 50.51 10.82
CA ASN A 111 25.21 50.68 12.23
C ASN A 111 23.71 50.77 12.58
N LEU A 112 22.80 50.74 11.59
CA LEU A 112 21.36 50.83 11.80
C LEU A 112 20.72 49.47 12.18
N ILE A 113 21.29 48.37 11.68
CA ILE A 113 20.73 47.03 11.87
C ILE A 113 21.29 46.36 13.13
N GLU A 114 20.40 45.96 14.06
CA GLU A 114 20.80 45.27 15.29
C GLU A 114 20.88 43.75 15.11
N THR A 115 19.90 43.14 14.44
CA THR A 115 19.82 41.68 14.25
C THR A 115 19.16 41.34 12.92
N ILE A 116 19.63 40.27 12.28
CA ILE A 116 19.02 39.68 11.08
C ILE A 116 18.16 38.48 11.49
N TRP A 117 16.87 38.49 11.15
CA TRP A 117 15.95 37.38 11.37
C TRP A 117 15.70 36.63 10.08
N ASN A 118 16.20 35.41 9.97
CA ASN A 118 15.86 34.50 8.89
C ASN A 118 14.48 33.88 9.14
N ILE A 119 13.52 34.28 8.30
CA ILE A 119 12.11 33.90 8.42
C ILE A 119 11.69 32.85 7.38
N GLY A 120 12.63 32.42 6.54
CA GLY A 120 12.49 31.16 5.82
C GLY A 120 12.45 31.19 4.29
N GLY A 121 12.00 30.06 3.77
CA GLY A 121 12.37 29.52 2.46
C GLY A 121 13.45 28.45 2.62
N LYS A 122 13.26 27.28 2.00
CA LYS A 122 14.13 26.09 2.15
C LYS A 122 15.63 26.42 2.08
N GLN A 123 16.02 27.11 1.02
CA GLN A 123 17.41 27.49 0.76
C GLN A 123 17.91 28.53 1.78
N ILE A 124 17.07 29.48 2.17
CA ILE A 124 17.45 30.54 3.11
C ILE A 124 17.65 29.97 4.51
N TYR A 125 16.78 29.06 4.96
CA TYR A 125 17.03 28.35 6.23
C TYR A 125 18.35 27.59 6.20
N SER A 126 18.65 26.87 5.11
CA SER A 126 19.92 26.14 4.97
C SER A 126 21.12 27.10 5.08
N LEU A 127 21.08 28.21 4.34
CA LEU A 127 22.11 29.26 4.37
C LEU A 127 22.28 29.89 5.76
N GLY A 128 21.19 30.21 6.44
CA GLY A 128 21.23 30.80 7.78
C GLY A 128 21.75 29.81 8.84
N ILE A 129 21.43 28.53 8.71
CA ILE A 129 21.95 27.47 9.59
C ILE A 129 23.47 27.34 9.42
N GLU A 130 23.99 27.48 8.21
CA GLU A 130 25.42 27.39 7.91
C GLU A 130 26.19 28.69 8.19
N HIS A 131 25.49 29.82 8.34
CA HIS A 131 26.09 31.13 8.53
C HIS A 131 26.96 31.22 9.79
N GLN A 132 28.09 31.95 9.69
CA GLN A 132 29.06 32.10 10.77
C GLN A 132 28.52 32.91 11.96
N ASN A 133 27.61 33.85 11.70
CA ASN A 133 27.03 34.74 12.72
C ASN A 133 25.71 34.22 13.29
N LEU A 134 25.38 32.94 13.08
CA LEU A 134 24.19 32.34 13.66
C LEU A 134 24.29 32.38 15.20
N ASN A 135 23.35 33.10 15.83
CA ASN A 135 23.32 33.33 17.26
C ASN A 135 22.28 32.47 17.98
N LYS A 136 21.02 32.42 17.51
CA LYS A 136 19.98 31.52 18.06
C LYS A 136 18.94 31.08 17.03
N ILE A 137 18.27 29.97 17.34
CA ILE A 137 17.11 29.46 16.61
C ILE A 137 15.91 29.47 17.56
N VAL A 138 14.85 30.19 17.20
CA VAL A 138 13.58 30.24 17.93
C VAL A 138 12.58 29.35 17.20
N LEU A 139 12.16 28.28 17.86
CA LEU A 139 11.18 27.34 17.32
C LEU A 139 9.89 27.39 18.11
N THR A 140 8.78 27.61 17.42
CA THR A 140 7.43 27.41 17.97
C THR A 140 6.95 26.03 17.58
N LYS A 141 6.73 25.13 18.55
CA LYS A 141 6.14 23.81 18.30
C LYS A 141 4.62 23.89 18.40
N ILE A 142 3.92 23.33 17.41
CA ILE A 142 2.46 23.30 17.31
C ILE A 142 1.99 21.85 17.50
N ASP A 143 1.13 21.61 18.49
CA ASP A 143 0.57 20.29 18.83
C ASP A 143 -0.54 19.89 17.82
N LYS A 144 -0.15 19.75 16.55
CA LYS A 144 -1.02 19.28 15.46
C LYS A 144 -0.16 18.56 14.42
N ILE A 145 -0.61 17.39 13.96
CA ILE A 145 0.05 16.65 12.88
C ILE A 145 -0.53 17.10 11.53
N LEU A 146 0.31 17.56 10.61
CA LEU A 146 -0.09 17.91 9.25
C LEU A 146 0.76 17.15 8.22
N ILE A 147 0.18 16.92 7.04
CA ILE A 147 0.93 16.45 5.87
C ILE A 147 1.60 17.69 5.26
N VAL A 148 2.87 17.90 5.58
CA VAL A 148 3.61 19.12 5.25
C VAL A 148 4.64 18.86 4.15
N THR A 149 4.80 19.80 3.22
CA THR A 149 5.64 19.64 2.02
C THR A 149 7.14 19.81 2.32
N LEU A 150 7.48 20.39 3.48
CA LEU A 150 8.85 20.73 3.89
C LEU A 150 9.05 20.40 5.37
N ASN A 151 10.07 19.59 5.67
CA ASN A 151 10.44 19.18 7.01
C ASN A 151 11.73 19.90 7.46
N PHE A 152 11.66 20.63 8.56
CA PHE A 152 12.73 21.44 9.13
C PHE A 152 13.91 20.59 9.63
N LEU A 153 13.67 19.38 10.15
CA LEU A 153 14.76 18.46 10.56
C LEU A 153 15.53 17.90 9.37
N LYS A 154 14.85 17.57 8.26
CA LYS A 154 15.52 17.14 7.03
C LYS A 154 16.39 18.25 6.43
N LEU A 155 16.01 19.50 6.66
CA LEU A 155 16.74 20.71 6.25
C LEU A 155 18.03 20.92 7.05
N ILE A 156 18.05 20.58 8.34
CA ILE A 156 19.20 20.81 9.21
C ILE A 156 20.31 19.77 9.00
N GLY A 157 19.99 18.58 8.47
CA GLY A 157 20.92 17.47 8.38
C GLY A 157 21.33 16.99 9.79
N MET A 158 20.93 15.78 10.17
CA MET A 158 21.17 15.27 11.54
C MET A 158 22.64 15.33 11.98
N ASN A 159 23.59 15.33 11.03
CA ASN A 159 25.03 15.46 11.31
C ASN A 159 25.48 16.88 11.66
N LEU A 160 24.81 17.92 11.15
CA LEU A 160 25.19 19.33 11.40
C LEU A 160 24.69 19.79 12.77
N LEU A 161 23.49 19.37 13.15
CA LEU A 161 22.90 19.59 14.49
C LEU A 161 23.75 18.91 15.57
N LYS A 162 24.21 17.67 15.32
CA LYS A 162 25.10 16.94 16.25
C LYS A 162 26.44 17.65 16.43
N LYS A 163 27.11 18.04 15.33
CA LYS A 163 28.39 18.77 15.36
C LYS A 163 28.28 20.18 15.95
N LYS A 164 27.22 20.95 15.66
CA LYS A 164 27.03 22.30 16.22
C LYS A 164 26.51 22.28 17.66
N MET A 165 25.67 21.31 18.05
CA MET A 165 25.32 21.11 19.47
C MET A 165 26.54 20.72 20.29
N GLU A 166 27.41 19.82 19.80
CA GLU A 166 28.68 19.50 20.46
C GLU A 166 29.61 20.72 20.57
N LYS A 167 29.60 21.62 19.58
CA LYS A 167 30.42 22.84 19.58
C LYS A 167 29.82 23.96 20.46
N LEU A 168 28.50 24.05 20.56
CA LEU A 168 27.78 24.98 21.44
C LEU A 168 27.85 24.52 22.91
N LEU A 169 27.80 23.21 23.17
CA LEU A 169 28.07 22.61 24.49
C LEU A 169 29.54 22.77 24.93
N LYS A 170 30.47 22.93 23.98
CA LYS A 170 31.89 23.18 24.26
C LYS A 170 32.27 24.66 24.41
N ARG A 171 31.40 25.61 24.04
CA ARG A 171 31.62 27.03 24.34
C ARG A 171 31.36 27.25 25.83
N LYS A 172 32.42 27.52 26.58
CA LYS A 172 32.49 27.78 28.03
C LYS A 172 31.75 29.05 28.51
N ASP A 173 30.64 29.43 27.86
CA ASP A 173 29.75 30.50 28.31
C ASP A 173 28.33 29.98 28.60
N CYS A 174 28.19 28.68 28.92
CA CYS A 174 27.14 28.30 29.85
C CYS A 174 27.54 28.93 31.19
N MET A 175 26.84 29.99 31.59
CA MET A 175 26.79 30.43 32.97
C MET A 175 26.57 29.20 33.85
N MET A 176 27.65 28.70 34.45
CA MET A 176 27.57 27.97 35.69
C MET A 176 26.97 28.96 36.67
N PHE A 177 25.67 28.83 36.93
CA PHE A 177 25.17 29.28 38.21
C PHE A 177 26.04 28.61 39.28
N PRO A 178 26.60 29.37 40.24
CA PRO A 178 27.52 28.82 41.21
C PRO A 178 26.79 27.69 41.97
N PHE A 179 27.33 26.48 41.83
CA PHE A 179 27.00 25.31 42.64
C PHE A 179 27.44 25.59 44.08
N ASN A 180 26.65 26.38 44.83
CA ASN A 180 26.69 26.45 46.29
C ASN A 180 25.61 27.40 46.83
N THR A 181 24.34 27.12 46.53
CA THR A 181 23.22 27.71 47.29
C THR A 181 22.29 26.60 47.80
N PRO A 182 21.76 26.70 49.04
CA PRO A 182 21.06 25.59 49.70
C PRO A 182 19.71 25.22 49.06
N TYR A 183 19.28 25.92 48.01
CA TYR A 183 17.92 25.85 47.46
C TYR A 183 17.76 24.96 46.21
N ASN A 184 18.81 24.26 45.75
CA ASN A 184 18.77 23.48 44.51
C ASN A 184 18.77 21.94 44.68
N TYR A 185 18.69 21.43 45.91
CA TYR A 185 18.68 19.98 46.14
C TYR A 185 17.45 19.30 45.51
N LEU A 186 16.26 19.90 45.63
CA LEU A 186 15.03 19.35 45.05
C LEU A 186 15.06 19.29 43.52
N LEU A 187 15.62 20.31 42.86
CA LEU A 187 15.70 20.36 41.40
C LEU A 187 16.73 19.35 40.85
N ASN A 188 17.84 19.17 41.56
CA ASN A 188 18.86 18.17 41.23
C ASN A 188 18.33 16.75 41.43
N TRP A 189 17.64 16.49 42.54
CA TRP A 189 16.96 15.20 42.75
C TRP A 189 15.87 14.97 41.71
N ALA A 190 15.09 15.99 41.33
CA ALA A 190 14.11 15.88 40.25
C ALA A 190 14.75 15.55 38.89
N PHE A 191 15.89 16.17 38.55
CA PHE A 191 16.63 15.87 37.33
C PHE A 191 17.17 14.44 37.34
N VAL A 192 17.76 13.98 38.45
CA VAL A 192 18.25 12.61 38.59
C VAL A 192 17.10 11.59 38.52
N CYS A 193 15.98 11.87 39.19
CA CYS A 193 14.77 11.06 39.17
C CYS A 193 14.06 11.02 37.81
N PHE A 194 14.34 11.96 36.89
CA PHE A 194 13.84 11.91 35.51
C PHE A 194 14.87 11.33 34.54
N ALA A 195 16.13 11.74 34.64
CA ALA A 195 17.19 11.36 33.73
C ALA A 195 17.56 9.88 33.86
N ILE A 196 17.60 9.33 35.09
CA ILE A 196 17.93 7.91 35.30
C ILE A 196 16.83 6.99 34.75
N PRO A 197 15.52 7.17 35.04
CA PRO A 197 14.47 6.36 34.43
C PRO A 197 14.37 6.58 32.91
N TRP A 198 14.63 7.79 32.41
CA TRP A 198 14.65 8.03 30.97
C TRP A 198 15.83 7.32 30.27
N LEU A 199 17.04 7.39 30.84
CA LEU A 199 18.21 6.67 30.33
C LEU A 199 17.99 5.16 30.43
N TYR A 200 17.49 4.66 31.57
CA TYR A 200 17.13 3.26 31.74
C TYR A 200 16.08 2.82 30.71
N SER A 201 15.00 3.60 30.53
CA SER A 201 13.97 3.33 29.51
C SER A 201 14.55 3.35 28.10
N TYR A 202 15.44 4.28 27.79
CA TYR A 202 16.06 4.41 26.47
C TYR A 202 17.01 3.24 26.18
N PHE A 203 17.89 2.90 27.11
CA PHE A 203 18.81 1.76 26.97
C PHE A 203 18.08 0.43 27.00
N ASN A 204 17.03 0.28 27.81
CA ASN A 204 16.21 -0.92 27.85
C ASN A 204 15.39 -1.08 26.57
N GLU A 205 14.89 0.01 25.96
CA GLU A 205 14.23 -0.06 24.65
C GLU A 205 15.23 -0.40 23.53
N GLN A 206 16.44 0.19 23.55
CA GLN A 206 17.53 -0.19 22.63
C GLN A 206 17.93 -1.67 22.79
N HIS A 207 18.02 -2.15 24.03
CA HIS A 207 18.33 -3.55 24.31
C HIS A 207 17.20 -4.46 23.82
N ARG A 208 15.93 -4.12 24.11
CA ARG A 208 14.76 -4.83 23.58
C ARG A 208 14.75 -4.88 22.05
N LEU A 209 15.07 -3.78 21.36
CA LEU A 209 15.11 -3.73 19.90
C LEU A 209 16.24 -4.58 19.29
N THR A 210 17.32 -4.82 20.05
CA THR A 210 18.47 -5.63 19.62
C THR A 210 18.34 -7.11 19.98
N THR A 211 17.56 -7.46 21.01
CA THR A 211 17.32 -8.86 21.43
C THR A 211 16.05 -9.48 20.84
N MET A 212 15.22 -8.71 20.14
CA MET A 212 13.95 -9.19 19.59
C MET A 212 14.17 -10.09 18.37
N PRO A 213 13.49 -11.25 18.27
CA PRO A 213 13.45 -12.05 17.05
C PRO A 213 13.02 -11.21 15.85
N VAL A 214 13.59 -11.51 14.68
CA VAL A 214 13.36 -10.79 13.42
C VAL A 214 11.86 -10.74 13.10
N GLU A 215 11.17 -11.85 13.31
CA GLU A 215 9.75 -12.02 13.00
C GLU A 215 8.89 -11.12 13.89
N GLN A 216 9.21 -11.06 15.19
CA GLN A 216 8.48 -10.24 16.16
C GLN A 216 8.73 -8.74 15.92
N ALA A 217 9.97 -8.35 15.61
CA ALA A 217 10.30 -6.97 15.27
C ALA A 217 9.56 -6.50 14.01
N MET A 218 9.48 -7.35 12.99
CA MET A 218 8.79 -7.05 11.74
C MET A 218 7.26 -7.04 11.88
N LEU A 219 6.65 -7.95 12.67
CA LEU A 219 5.23 -7.86 13.00
C LEU A 219 4.91 -6.54 13.72
N LYS A 220 5.70 -6.18 14.75
CA LYS A 220 5.51 -4.92 15.48
C LYS A 220 5.67 -3.70 14.56
N ALA A 221 6.64 -3.75 13.64
CA ALA A 221 6.82 -2.69 12.65
C ALA A 221 5.60 -2.55 11.75
N TRP A 222 5.04 -3.64 11.22
CA TRP A 222 3.79 -3.59 10.45
C TRP A 222 2.61 -3.06 11.25
N GLU A 223 2.44 -3.48 12.51
CA GLU A 223 1.36 -2.97 13.36
C GLU A 223 1.42 -1.45 13.51
N ASN A 224 2.62 -0.88 13.61
CA ASN A 224 2.79 0.57 13.62
C ASN A 224 2.42 1.25 12.28
N PHE A 225 2.55 0.55 11.15
CA PHE A 225 2.14 1.06 9.83
C PHE A 225 0.66 0.86 9.54
N ILE A 226 0.01 -0.16 10.13
CA ILE A 226 -1.39 -0.50 9.88
C ILE A 226 -2.29 0.51 10.61
N ALA A 227 -2.53 1.64 9.96
CA ALA A 227 -3.49 2.64 10.37
C ALA A 227 -4.78 2.52 9.56
N GLN A 228 -5.92 2.73 10.22
CA GLN A 228 -7.22 2.82 9.56
C GLN A 228 -7.28 4.05 8.64
N PRO A 229 -7.89 3.96 7.46
CA PRO A 229 -8.03 5.11 6.57
C PRO A 229 -9.02 6.13 7.15
N SER A 230 -8.82 7.41 6.80
CA SER A 230 -9.70 8.50 7.24
C SER A 230 -11.08 8.41 6.59
N ILE A 231 -11.12 7.97 5.32
CA ILE A 231 -12.36 7.68 4.58
C ILE A 231 -12.44 6.16 4.43
N LYS A 232 -13.43 5.54 5.06
CA LYS A 232 -13.64 4.09 5.07
C LYS A 232 -14.76 3.70 4.13
N PHE A 233 -14.60 2.57 3.45
CA PHE A 233 -15.70 1.94 2.72
C PHE A 233 -16.70 1.36 3.73
N ARG A 234 -17.98 1.72 3.62
CA ARG A 234 -19.04 1.19 4.50
C ARG A 234 -19.93 0.21 3.77
N LYS A 235 -20.30 0.51 2.53
CA LYS A 235 -21.10 -0.38 1.69
C LYS A 235 -20.22 -0.97 0.61
N VAL A 236 -19.97 -2.27 0.68
CA VAL A 236 -19.13 -2.97 -0.29
C VAL A 236 -19.97 -4.00 -1.02
N ILE A 237 -20.07 -3.91 -2.33
CA ILE A 237 -20.69 -4.97 -3.13
C ILE A 237 -19.61 -5.86 -3.72
N VAL A 238 -19.82 -7.17 -3.69
CA VAL A 238 -18.84 -8.18 -4.09
C VAL A 238 -19.54 -9.20 -4.97
N GLY A 239 -18.92 -9.57 -6.09
CA GLY A 239 -19.43 -10.59 -7.01
C GLY A 239 -18.33 -11.02 -8.00
N ILE A 240 -18.49 -12.10 -8.76
CA ILE A 240 -19.73 -12.88 -8.93
C ILE A 240 -19.62 -14.37 -8.58
N ASN A 241 -18.41 -14.93 -8.46
CA ASN A 241 -18.25 -16.36 -8.19
C ASN A 241 -18.47 -16.70 -6.70
N CYS A 242 -19.26 -17.74 -6.47
CA CYS A 242 -19.56 -18.27 -5.15
C CYS A 242 -19.83 -19.77 -5.31
N ASN A 243 -19.04 -20.59 -4.64
CA ASN A 243 -19.16 -22.04 -4.72
C ASN A 243 -18.85 -22.66 -3.35
N VAL A 244 -18.98 -23.98 -3.23
CA VAL A 244 -18.61 -24.74 -2.04
C VAL A 244 -17.45 -25.64 -2.39
N ASP A 245 -16.31 -25.43 -1.73
CA ASP A 245 -15.12 -26.26 -1.89
C ASP A 245 -15.25 -27.48 -0.97
N VAL A 246 -15.06 -28.67 -1.54
CA VAL A 246 -15.03 -29.95 -0.82
C VAL A 246 -13.63 -30.50 -0.88
N ILE A 247 -12.94 -30.54 0.25
CA ILE A 247 -11.54 -31.00 0.33
C ILE A 247 -11.51 -32.45 0.78
N VAL A 248 -10.87 -33.31 -0.02
CA VAL A 248 -10.76 -34.76 0.19
C VAL A 248 -9.44 -35.32 -0.35
N SER A 249 -9.03 -36.52 0.11
CA SER A 249 -7.87 -37.22 -0.47
C SER A 249 -8.21 -37.70 -1.88
N GLY A 250 -7.43 -37.26 -2.86
CA GLY A 250 -7.59 -37.65 -4.26
C GLY A 250 -7.43 -39.14 -4.49
N VAL A 251 -6.38 -39.74 -3.91
CA VAL A 251 -6.13 -41.19 -4.01
C VAL A 251 -7.28 -41.99 -3.41
N SER A 252 -7.82 -41.55 -2.27
CA SER A 252 -8.96 -42.20 -1.66
C SER A 252 -10.21 -42.15 -2.55
N VAL A 253 -10.49 -41.01 -3.19
CA VAL A 253 -11.65 -40.86 -4.09
C VAL A 253 -11.51 -41.77 -5.32
N ILE A 254 -10.34 -41.77 -5.95
CA ILE A 254 -10.06 -42.60 -7.13
C ILE A 254 -10.20 -44.10 -6.80
N ASN A 255 -9.64 -44.54 -5.67
CA ASN A 255 -9.73 -45.94 -5.24
C ASN A 255 -11.17 -46.34 -4.86
N ASN A 256 -11.91 -45.47 -4.17
CA ASN A 256 -13.29 -45.76 -3.74
C ASN A 256 -14.27 -45.82 -4.92
N LEU A 257 -14.08 -44.96 -5.92
CA LEU A 257 -14.86 -45.00 -7.15
C LEU A 257 -14.43 -46.15 -8.09
N ASN A 258 -13.38 -46.89 -7.73
CA ASN A 258 -12.79 -47.98 -8.49
C ASN A 258 -12.51 -47.60 -9.95
N ILE A 259 -11.96 -46.40 -10.13
CA ILE A 259 -11.71 -45.84 -11.46
C ILE A 259 -10.32 -46.27 -11.92
N SER A 260 -10.25 -46.80 -13.13
CA SER A 260 -9.00 -47.09 -13.85
C SER A 260 -9.18 -46.74 -15.31
N SER A 261 -8.13 -46.27 -15.98
CA SER A 261 -8.14 -46.09 -17.43
C SER A 261 -7.16 -47.05 -18.11
N PRO A 262 -7.55 -47.71 -19.22
CA PRO A 262 -6.64 -48.47 -20.07
C PRO A 262 -5.82 -47.57 -21.02
N ASN A 263 -6.14 -46.29 -21.10
CA ASN A 263 -5.52 -45.35 -22.02
C ASN A 263 -4.19 -44.79 -21.49
N PRO A 264 -3.31 -44.29 -22.36
CA PRO A 264 -2.09 -43.62 -21.94
C PRO A 264 -2.39 -42.37 -21.11
N ILE A 265 -1.55 -42.12 -20.09
CA ILE A 265 -1.61 -40.93 -19.24
C ILE A 265 -1.52 -39.68 -20.12
N GLY A 266 -2.58 -38.87 -20.12
CA GLY A 266 -2.71 -37.67 -20.95
C GLY A 266 -3.27 -36.49 -20.17
N ASP A 267 -3.04 -35.28 -20.69
CA ASP A 267 -3.72 -34.09 -20.23
C ASP A 267 -4.90 -33.79 -21.16
N LYS A 268 -6.06 -33.50 -20.58
CA LYS A 268 -7.28 -33.08 -21.29
C LYS A 268 -7.82 -31.84 -20.60
N GLU A 269 -8.26 -30.85 -21.38
CA GLU A 269 -8.80 -29.59 -20.84
C GLU A 269 -10.18 -29.78 -20.19
N MET A 270 -11.01 -30.67 -20.77
CA MET A 270 -12.33 -31.02 -20.23
C MET A 270 -12.41 -32.52 -19.95
N LEU A 271 -13.09 -32.88 -18.85
CA LEU A 271 -13.29 -34.27 -18.43
C LEU A 271 -14.69 -34.73 -18.87
N GLY A 272 -14.76 -35.70 -19.77
CA GLY A 272 -16.02 -36.29 -20.25
C GLY A 272 -16.58 -37.36 -19.33
N GLY A 273 -15.75 -38.01 -18.51
CA GLY A 273 -16.17 -39.07 -17.60
C GLY A 273 -15.10 -39.51 -16.58
N PHE A 274 -15.34 -40.65 -15.94
CA PHE A 274 -14.44 -41.20 -14.92
C PHE A 274 -13.05 -41.59 -15.47
N GLU A 275 -12.99 -42.15 -16.68
CA GLU A 275 -11.70 -42.53 -17.32
C GLU A 275 -10.81 -41.29 -17.53
N ASP A 276 -11.39 -40.20 -18.04
CA ASP A 276 -10.70 -38.93 -18.22
C ASP A 276 -10.21 -38.35 -16.87
N LEU A 277 -11.05 -38.43 -15.84
CA LEU A 277 -10.67 -38.00 -14.49
C LEU A 277 -9.42 -38.77 -14.01
N TYR A 278 -9.39 -40.09 -14.19
CA TYR A 278 -8.23 -40.90 -13.79
C TYR A 278 -6.97 -40.53 -14.57
N GLU A 279 -7.05 -40.45 -15.91
CA GLU A 279 -5.92 -40.12 -16.78
C GLU A 279 -5.29 -38.78 -16.41
N VAL A 280 -6.12 -37.75 -16.29
CA VAL A 280 -5.67 -36.39 -16.03
C VAL A 280 -5.22 -36.24 -14.57
N PHE A 281 -5.92 -36.86 -13.61
CA PHE A 281 -5.47 -36.88 -12.22
C PHE A 281 -4.08 -37.51 -12.10
N VAL A 282 -3.86 -38.69 -12.70
CA VAL A 282 -2.55 -39.36 -12.70
C VAL A 282 -1.48 -38.53 -13.41
N HIS A 283 -1.82 -37.84 -14.50
CA HIS A 283 -0.91 -36.93 -15.21
C HIS A 283 -0.35 -35.84 -14.27
N PHE A 284 -1.19 -35.21 -13.47
CA PHE A 284 -0.77 -34.16 -12.55
C PHE A 284 -0.17 -34.72 -11.26
N PHE A 285 -0.70 -35.85 -10.76
CA PHE A 285 -0.21 -36.56 -9.58
C PHE A 285 1.26 -36.98 -9.74
N THR A 286 1.62 -37.59 -10.87
CA THR A 286 3.00 -38.01 -11.18
C THR A 286 3.98 -36.86 -11.34
N ARG A 287 3.48 -35.65 -11.63
CA ARG A 287 4.27 -34.42 -11.74
C ARG A 287 4.32 -33.63 -10.43
N GLY A 288 3.46 -33.96 -9.46
CA GLY A 288 3.29 -33.17 -8.24
C GLY A 288 2.80 -31.75 -8.53
N ALA A 289 2.01 -31.57 -9.59
CA ALA A 289 1.64 -30.26 -10.12
C ALA A 289 0.15 -29.96 -9.86
N PRO A 290 -0.24 -28.71 -9.55
CA PRO A 290 -1.64 -28.36 -9.38
C PRO A 290 -2.35 -28.25 -10.73
N ALA A 291 -3.62 -28.64 -10.78
CA ALA A 291 -4.48 -28.41 -11.94
C ALA A 291 -5.95 -28.28 -11.52
N GLU A 292 -6.72 -27.66 -12.41
CA GLU A 292 -8.17 -27.49 -12.30
C GLU A 292 -8.79 -27.86 -13.64
N ARG A 293 -9.87 -28.65 -13.62
CA ARG A 293 -10.54 -29.13 -14.83
C ARG A 293 -12.05 -29.07 -14.69
N PHE A 294 -12.71 -28.69 -15.78
CA PHE A 294 -14.16 -28.71 -15.88
C PHE A 294 -14.64 -30.10 -16.28
N MET A 295 -15.63 -30.63 -15.57
CA MET A 295 -16.30 -31.88 -15.92
C MET A 295 -17.51 -31.57 -16.79
N ALA A 296 -17.57 -32.10 -18.01
CA ALA A 296 -18.63 -31.76 -18.95
C ALA A 296 -19.99 -32.39 -18.60
N ASN A 297 -19.98 -33.55 -17.93
CA ASN A 297 -21.17 -34.32 -17.62
C ASN A 297 -21.60 -34.18 -16.16
N ASP A 298 -22.70 -33.47 -15.93
CA ASP A 298 -23.32 -33.20 -14.63
C ASP A 298 -23.59 -34.48 -13.82
N LEU A 299 -24.21 -35.49 -14.46
CA LEU A 299 -24.55 -36.76 -13.80
C LEU A 299 -23.32 -37.53 -13.32
N THR A 300 -22.18 -37.36 -14.00
CA THR A 300 -20.92 -38.00 -13.56
C THR A 300 -20.33 -37.24 -12.39
N PHE A 301 -20.38 -35.91 -12.43
CA PHE A 301 -19.93 -35.05 -11.35
C PHE A 301 -20.75 -35.29 -10.07
N ASP A 302 -22.07 -35.34 -10.16
CA ASP A 302 -22.97 -35.64 -9.04
C ASP A 302 -22.69 -37.01 -8.41
N LYS A 303 -22.35 -38.02 -9.22
CA LYS A 303 -21.94 -39.34 -8.70
C LYS A 303 -20.65 -39.26 -7.88
N ILE A 304 -19.69 -38.43 -8.30
CA ILE A 304 -18.44 -38.22 -7.55
C ILE A 304 -18.75 -37.54 -6.21
N VAL A 305 -19.55 -36.46 -6.23
CA VAL A 305 -19.94 -35.72 -5.03
C VAL A 305 -20.71 -36.63 -4.07
N SER A 306 -21.67 -37.41 -4.57
CA SER A 306 -22.44 -38.37 -3.76
C SER A 306 -21.54 -39.45 -3.14
N ALA A 307 -20.60 -40.01 -3.91
CA ALA A 307 -19.66 -41.01 -3.41
C ALA A 307 -18.70 -40.47 -2.34
N ILE A 308 -18.40 -39.17 -2.38
CA ILE A 308 -17.62 -38.48 -1.35
C ILE A 308 -18.44 -38.35 -0.06
N GLU A 309 -19.71 -37.98 -0.17
CA GLU A 309 -20.61 -37.76 0.97
C GLU A 309 -21.02 -39.07 1.66
N ASP A 310 -21.34 -40.11 0.89
CA ASP A 310 -21.86 -41.38 1.41
C ASP A 310 -20.81 -42.20 2.18
N ASN A 311 -19.52 -42.09 1.80
CA ASN A 311 -18.47 -42.95 2.34
C ASN A 311 -17.84 -42.49 3.66
N GLN A 312 -18.39 -41.46 4.34
CA GLN A 312 -17.77 -40.83 5.52
C GLN A 312 -16.28 -40.50 5.33
N LEU A 313 -15.84 -40.29 4.08
CA LEU A 313 -14.63 -39.54 3.84
C LEU A 313 -14.84 -38.22 4.59
N HIS A 314 -13.96 -37.87 5.52
CA HIS A 314 -14.09 -36.68 6.35
C HIS A 314 -14.02 -35.40 5.48
N ALA A 315 -15.06 -35.17 4.69
CA ALA A 315 -15.15 -34.18 3.64
C ALA A 315 -15.48 -32.85 4.29
N GLN A 316 -14.48 -31.98 4.30
CA GLN A 316 -14.63 -30.65 4.88
C GLN A 316 -15.16 -29.72 3.80
N HIS A 317 -16.28 -29.06 4.13
CA HIS A 317 -16.94 -28.12 3.26
C HIS A 317 -16.51 -26.71 3.65
N TYR A 318 -16.02 -25.97 2.67
CA TYR A 318 -15.58 -24.59 2.82
C TYR A 318 -16.30 -23.69 1.82
N ILE A 319 -16.44 -22.41 2.18
CA ILE A 319 -16.88 -21.42 1.21
C ILE A 319 -15.76 -21.22 0.17
N GLY A 320 -16.11 -21.36 -1.10
CA GLY A 320 -15.23 -21.18 -2.24
C GLY A 320 -15.63 -19.97 -3.08
N GLY A 321 -14.75 -19.59 -3.99
CA GLY A 321 -14.98 -18.52 -4.95
C GLY A 321 -14.44 -17.19 -4.45
N ASN A 322 -13.62 -16.55 -5.28
CA ASN A 322 -12.90 -15.32 -4.92
C ASN A 322 -13.83 -14.25 -4.35
N ALA A 323 -14.97 -14.01 -4.99
CA ALA A 323 -15.92 -13.00 -4.52
C ALA A 323 -16.53 -13.37 -3.15
N ALA A 324 -16.95 -14.61 -2.96
CA ALA A 324 -17.48 -15.06 -1.67
C ALA A 324 -16.42 -15.03 -0.56
N LEU A 325 -15.18 -15.44 -0.85
CA LEU A 325 -14.04 -15.40 0.07
C LEU A 325 -13.68 -13.97 0.48
N MET A 326 -13.65 -13.02 -0.47
CA MET A 326 -13.46 -11.60 -0.17
C MET A 326 -14.60 -11.06 0.70
N ALA A 327 -15.86 -11.40 0.40
CA ALA A 327 -17.02 -10.98 1.20
C ALA A 327 -16.96 -11.56 2.63
N GLN A 328 -16.60 -12.84 2.77
CA GLN A 328 -16.38 -13.52 4.06
C GLN A 328 -15.29 -12.81 4.88
N LYS A 329 -14.19 -12.42 4.23
CA LYS A 329 -13.11 -11.70 4.89
C LYS A 329 -13.55 -10.31 5.35
N ILE A 330 -14.29 -9.59 4.52
CA ILE A 330 -14.82 -8.26 4.85
C ILE A 330 -15.75 -8.37 6.05
N ALA A 331 -16.70 -9.31 6.01
CA ALA A 331 -17.68 -9.54 7.06
C ALA A 331 -17.05 -9.87 8.43
N SER A 332 -16.03 -10.73 8.44
CA SER A 332 -15.38 -11.20 9.66
C SER A 332 -14.38 -10.20 10.24
N ALA A 333 -13.63 -9.48 9.40
CA ALA A 333 -12.52 -8.63 9.85
C ALA A 333 -12.88 -7.14 9.94
N PHE A 334 -13.95 -6.67 9.28
CA PHE A 334 -14.30 -5.26 9.19
C PHE A 334 -15.76 -4.99 9.57
N PRO A 335 -16.11 -4.97 10.89
CA PRO A 335 -17.49 -4.80 11.35
C PRO A 335 -18.19 -3.51 10.91
N HIS A 336 -17.43 -2.50 10.50
CA HIS A 336 -17.94 -1.22 10.00
C HIS A 336 -18.32 -1.25 8.51
N ALA A 337 -17.93 -2.31 7.80
CA ALA A 337 -18.25 -2.52 6.40
C ALA A 337 -19.33 -3.60 6.29
N THR A 338 -20.36 -3.30 5.51
CA THR A 338 -21.45 -4.22 5.17
C THR A 338 -21.19 -4.78 3.77
N PRO A 339 -20.73 -6.04 3.65
CA PRO A 339 -20.58 -6.70 2.37
C PRO A 339 -21.94 -7.17 1.84
N TYR A 340 -22.20 -6.89 0.58
CA TYR A 340 -23.33 -7.39 -0.20
C TYR A 340 -22.79 -8.35 -1.26
N LEU A 341 -23.05 -9.65 -1.12
CA LEU A 341 -22.58 -10.67 -2.05
C LEU A 341 -23.65 -10.93 -3.12
N VAL A 342 -23.24 -10.90 -4.38
CA VAL A 342 -24.05 -11.39 -5.51
C VAL A 342 -23.28 -12.52 -6.16
N GLY A 343 -23.91 -13.69 -6.22
CA GLY A 343 -23.34 -14.90 -6.82
C GLY A 343 -24.34 -16.04 -6.71
N PRO A 344 -24.08 -17.18 -7.34
CA PRO A 344 -24.89 -18.38 -7.17
C PRO A 344 -24.80 -18.86 -5.72
N ILE A 345 -25.89 -18.68 -4.95
CA ILE A 345 -25.93 -19.06 -3.53
C ILE A 345 -26.99 -20.15 -3.35
N GLY A 346 -26.54 -21.37 -3.06
CA GLY A 346 -27.38 -22.50 -2.69
C GLY A 346 -27.52 -22.65 -1.17
N PRO A 347 -28.23 -23.71 -0.70
CA PRO A 347 -28.47 -23.94 0.72
C PRO A 347 -27.20 -24.11 1.58
N ARG A 348 -26.15 -24.78 1.07
CA ARG A 348 -24.90 -25.04 1.81
C ARG A 348 -24.03 -23.79 1.88
N SER A 349 -23.79 -23.11 0.76
CA SER A 349 -23.07 -21.84 0.76
C SER A 349 -23.76 -20.80 1.65
N GLN A 350 -25.10 -20.76 1.63
CA GLN A 350 -25.89 -19.90 2.52
C GLN A 350 -25.60 -20.15 4.01
N ALA A 351 -25.40 -21.42 4.41
CA ALA A 351 -25.10 -21.81 5.79
C ALA A 351 -23.64 -21.55 6.18
N LEU A 352 -22.71 -21.63 5.24
CA LEU A 352 -21.27 -21.38 5.45
C LEU A 352 -20.92 -19.87 5.48
N LEU A 353 -21.69 -19.04 4.77
CA LEU A 353 -21.47 -17.60 4.69
C LEU A 353 -21.72 -16.90 6.03
N HIS A 354 -20.88 -15.91 6.33
CA HIS A 354 -21.01 -15.12 7.55
C HIS A 354 -22.39 -14.43 7.63
N PRO A 355 -23.07 -14.44 8.79
CA PRO A 355 -24.45 -13.92 8.91
C PRO A 355 -24.63 -12.46 8.52
N SER A 356 -23.59 -11.62 8.67
CA SER A 356 -23.64 -10.20 8.31
C SER A 356 -23.56 -9.91 6.80
N ILE A 357 -23.28 -10.92 5.98
CA ILE A 357 -23.25 -10.75 4.52
C ILE A 357 -24.68 -10.58 4.01
N VAL A 358 -24.95 -9.43 3.43
CA VAL A 358 -26.24 -9.11 2.80
C VAL A 358 -26.32 -9.84 1.45
N ARG A 359 -27.48 -10.43 1.19
CA ARG A 359 -27.73 -11.30 0.05
C ARG A 359 -29.11 -11.00 -0.53
N ASN A 360 -29.35 -11.37 -1.78
CA ASN A 360 -30.69 -11.34 -2.37
C ASN A 360 -31.16 -12.73 -2.75
N ASN A 361 -32.48 -12.88 -2.88
CA ASN A 361 -33.08 -14.13 -3.34
C ASN A 361 -33.02 -14.30 -4.87
N PHE A 362 -32.62 -13.27 -5.62
CA PHE A 362 -32.62 -13.29 -7.09
C PHE A 362 -31.53 -14.17 -7.70
N THR A 363 -30.47 -14.43 -6.96
CA THR A 363 -29.33 -15.29 -7.38
C THR A 363 -29.27 -16.59 -6.61
N ARG A 364 -30.36 -16.94 -5.91
CA ARG A 364 -30.46 -18.19 -5.16
C ARG A 364 -30.64 -19.37 -6.11
N ILE A 365 -29.82 -20.39 -5.93
CA ILE A 365 -29.89 -21.65 -6.69
C ILE A 365 -30.39 -22.79 -5.80
N VAL A 366 -30.89 -23.86 -6.42
CA VAL A 366 -31.50 -25.01 -5.72
C VAL A 366 -30.43 -25.90 -5.11
N GLN A 367 -29.37 -26.16 -5.88
CA GLN A 367 -28.20 -26.93 -5.49
C GLN A 367 -26.98 -26.01 -5.61
N ASP A 368 -26.05 -26.09 -4.66
CA ASP A 368 -24.82 -25.29 -4.67
C ASP A 368 -23.89 -25.71 -5.81
N GLU A 369 -23.12 -24.75 -6.32
CA GLU A 369 -21.98 -25.04 -7.17
C GLU A 369 -20.88 -25.68 -6.32
N MET A 370 -20.51 -26.92 -6.65
CA MET A 370 -19.54 -27.70 -5.87
C MET A 370 -18.20 -27.75 -6.61
N HIS A 371 -17.11 -27.53 -5.89
CA HIS A 371 -15.74 -27.73 -6.39
C HIS A 371 -15.08 -28.80 -5.53
N VAL A 372 -14.69 -29.91 -6.15
CA VAL A 372 -14.04 -31.01 -5.43
C VAL A 372 -12.53 -30.84 -5.55
N ILE A 373 -11.88 -30.63 -4.41
CA ILE A 373 -10.43 -30.46 -4.29
C ILE A 373 -9.84 -31.79 -3.82
N LEU A 374 -9.20 -32.49 -4.76
CA LEU A 374 -8.52 -33.76 -4.57
C LEU A 374 -7.07 -33.51 -4.15
N GLU A 375 -6.79 -33.54 -2.86
CA GLU A 375 -5.44 -33.36 -2.32
C GLU A 375 -4.64 -34.66 -2.33
N TYR A 376 -3.33 -34.55 -2.56
CA TYR A 376 -2.39 -35.64 -2.41
C TYR A 376 -1.05 -35.15 -1.84
N LYS A 377 -0.37 -36.02 -1.12
CA LYS A 377 0.87 -35.73 -0.39
C LYS A 377 2.09 -36.28 -1.14
N GLN A 378 3.23 -35.65 -0.91
CA GLN A 378 4.51 -36.19 -1.35
C GLN A 378 4.71 -37.62 -0.83
N GLY A 379 5.07 -38.54 -1.72
CA GLY A 379 5.26 -39.95 -1.42
C GLY A 379 3.98 -40.77 -1.37
N GLU A 380 2.80 -40.16 -1.60
CA GLU A 380 1.54 -40.89 -1.70
C GLU A 380 1.53 -41.77 -2.96
N ILE A 381 0.91 -42.95 -2.87
CA ILE A 381 0.96 -44.00 -3.89
C ILE A 381 -0.44 -44.21 -4.48
N LEU A 382 -0.53 -44.20 -5.81
CA LEU A 382 -1.73 -44.56 -6.56
C LEU A 382 -1.36 -45.60 -7.62
N GLY A 383 -1.71 -46.86 -7.39
CA GLY A 383 -1.27 -47.97 -8.25
C GLY A 383 0.25 -48.07 -8.29
N GLU A 384 0.85 -47.89 -9.47
CA GLU A 384 2.31 -47.88 -9.69
C GLU A 384 2.94 -46.48 -9.58
N TYR A 385 2.13 -45.44 -9.38
CA TYR A 385 2.58 -44.05 -9.39
C TYR A 385 2.85 -43.53 -7.98
N VAL A 386 3.87 -42.68 -7.85
CA VAL A 386 4.23 -42.00 -6.59
C VAL A 386 4.26 -40.50 -6.81
N ALA A 387 3.60 -39.73 -5.94
CA ALA A 387 3.58 -38.28 -6.03
C ALA A 387 4.94 -37.68 -5.60
N PRO A 388 5.65 -36.91 -6.45
CA PRO A 388 6.94 -36.33 -6.11
C PRO A 388 6.83 -35.12 -5.17
N ALA A 389 5.65 -34.49 -5.10
CA ALA A 389 5.35 -33.34 -4.25
C ALA A 389 3.88 -33.36 -3.82
N SER A 390 3.58 -32.73 -2.68
CA SER A 390 2.20 -32.52 -2.24
C SER A 390 1.54 -31.43 -3.10
N SER A 391 0.35 -31.71 -3.61
CA SER A 391 -0.40 -30.77 -4.45
C SER A 391 -1.90 -31.11 -4.42
N ARG A 392 -2.70 -30.39 -5.22
CA ARG A 392 -4.14 -30.62 -5.35
C ARG A 392 -4.57 -30.67 -6.82
N PHE A 393 -5.64 -31.40 -7.09
CA PHE A 393 -6.34 -31.42 -8.37
C PHE A 393 -7.80 -31.01 -8.13
N ILE A 394 -8.29 -30.02 -8.86
CA ILE A 394 -9.64 -29.48 -8.67
C ILE A 394 -10.53 -29.91 -9.82
N ILE A 395 -11.71 -30.42 -9.51
CA ILE A 395 -12.77 -30.66 -10.49
C ILE A 395 -14.02 -29.86 -10.13
N SER A 396 -14.66 -29.30 -11.14
CA SER A 396 -15.88 -28.54 -10.98
C SER A 396 -16.85 -28.76 -12.14
N HIS A 397 -18.12 -28.50 -11.88
CA HIS A 397 -19.18 -28.40 -12.89
C HIS A 397 -19.89 -27.04 -12.76
N ASP A 398 -19.11 -25.96 -12.68
CA ASP A 398 -19.66 -24.61 -12.46
C ASP A 398 -20.35 -24.06 -13.71
N GLN A 399 -21.68 -23.96 -13.66
CA GLN A 399 -22.50 -23.39 -14.73
C GLN A 399 -22.96 -21.96 -14.43
N PHE A 400 -23.18 -21.64 -13.15
CA PHE A 400 -23.88 -20.42 -12.74
C PHE A 400 -22.94 -19.24 -12.45
N SER A 401 -21.73 -19.45 -11.93
CA SER A 401 -20.85 -18.34 -11.51
C SER A 401 -20.49 -17.43 -12.67
N GLY A 402 -20.31 -18.00 -13.86
CA GLY A 402 -20.05 -17.30 -15.12
C GLY A 402 -21.29 -17.02 -15.97
N SER A 403 -22.51 -17.15 -15.44
CA SER A 403 -23.75 -16.98 -16.20
C SER A 403 -24.10 -15.51 -16.46
N ALA A 404 -24.77 -15.24 -17.59
CA ALA A 404 -25.22 -13.88 -17.92
C ALA A 404 -26.21 -13.35 -16.85
N MET A 405 -27.05 -14.23 -16.31
CA MET A 405 -28.02 -13.89 -15.26
C MET A 405 -27.33 -13.31 -14.00
N VAL A 406 -26.28 -13.96 -13.50
CA VAL A 406 -25.57 -13.48 -12.29
C VAL A 406 -24.85 -12.16 -12.58
N ILE A 407 -24.23 -12.03 -13.76
CA ILE A 407 -23.59 -10.78 -14.21
C ILE A 407 -24.60 -9.62 -14.23
N GLU A 408 -25.77 -9.82 -14.83
CA GLU A 408 -26.82 -8.79 -14.89
C GLU A 408 -27.37 -8.43 -13.51
N MET A 409 -27.59 -9.43 -12.65
CA MET A 409 -28.04 -9.20 -11.28
C MET A 409 -27.02 -8.45 -10.45
N PHE A 410 -25.72 -8.68 -10.65
CA PHE A 410 -24.66 -7.92 -9.98
C PHE A 410 -24.71 -6.43 -10.35
N PHE A 411 -24.79 -6.10 -11.65
CA PHE A 411 -24.90 -4.69 -12.07
C PHE A 411 -26.23 -4.04 -11.68
N LYS A 412 -27.33 -4.80 -11.66
CA LYS A 412 -28.61 -4.32 -11.11
C LYS A 412 -28.53 -4.03 -9.62
N ALA A 413 -27.85 -4.90 -8.86
CA ALA A 413 -27.65 -4.74 -7.43
C ALA A 413 -26.77 -3.52 -7.09
N ILE A 414 -25.77 -3.18 -7.92
CA ILE A 414 -24.98 -1.95 -7.76
C ILE A 414 -25.90 -0.71 -7.72
N MET A 415 -26.86 -0.62 -8.64
CA MET A 415 -27.80 0.51 -8.73
C MET A 415 -28.74 0.61 -7.53
N GLN A 416 -29.15 -0.54 -6.97
CA GLN A 416 -30.05 -0.60 -5.82
C GLN A 416 -29.33 -0.34 -4.49
N PHE A 417 -28.16 -0.98 -4.31
CA PHE A 417 -27.42 -0.95 -3.04
C PHE A 417 -26.65 0.37 -2.83
N ARG A 418 -26.26 1.04 -3.93
CA ARG A 418 -25.45 2.27 -3.94
C ARG A 418 -24.18 2.11 -3.08
N PRO A 419 -23.24 1.24 -3.51
CA PRO A 419 -22.02 0.94 -2.77
C PRO A 419 -21.02 2.10 -2.78
N ASP A 420 -20.13 2.10 -1.79
CA ASP A 420 -18.93 2.97 -1.75
C ASP A 420 -17.73 2.29 -2.42
N LEU A 421 -17.79 0.96 -2.61
CA LEU A 421 -16.76 0.13 -3.23
C LEU A 421 -17.40 -1.05 -3.97
N ILE A 422 -16.92 -1.30 -5.19
CA ILE A 422 -17.34 -2.43 -6.01
C ILE A 422 -16.15 -3.39 -6.15
N ILE A 423 -16.34 -4.64 -5.78
CA ILE A 423 -15.37 -5.71 -5.96
C ILE A 423 -15.93 -6.70 -6.97
N PHE A 424 -15.19 -6.92 -8.05
CA PHE A 424 -15.55 -7.82 -9.14
C PHE A 424 -14.49 -8.91 -9.29
N SER A 425 -14.91 -10.16 -9.37
CA SER A 425 -14.10 -11.35 -9.56
C SER A 425 -14.92 -12.48 -10.19
N GLY A 426 -14.30 -13.63 -10.46
CA GLY A 426 -14.97 -14.78 -11.09
C GLY A 426 -15.08 -14.73 -12.61
N ILE A 427 -14.43 -13.75 -13.27
CA ILE A 427 -14.43 -13.66 -14.76
C ILE A 427 -13.75 -14.88 -15.39
N HIS A 428 -12.77 -15.48 -14.69
CA HIS A 428 -12.05 -16.68 -15.15
C HIS A 428 -12.96 -17.91 -15.23
N SER A 429 -14.02 -18.00 -14.41
CA SER A 429 -14.99 -19.11 -14.43
C SER A 429 -15.80 -19.19 -15.74
N MET A 430 -15.66 -18.22 -16.66
CA MET A 430 -16.26 -18.30 -18.00
C MET A 430 -15.42 -19.13 -18.99
N GLU A 431 -14.35 -19.78 -18.54
CA GLU A 431 -13.46 -20.59 -19.37
C GLU A 431 -14.18 -21.73 -20.11
N ALA A 432 -15.02 -22.50 -19.41
CA ALA A 432 -15.70 -23.67 -19.97
C ALA A 432 -16.77 -23.34 -21.03
N GLN A 433 -17.01 -22.05 -21.31
CA GLN A 433 -18.04 -21.60 -22.24
C GLN A 433 -17.49 -21.37 -23.65
N ASN A 434 -18.36 -21.55 -24.65
CA ASN A 434 -18.03 -21.24 -26.04
C ASN A 434 -17.56 -19.78 -26.19
N GLN A 435 -16.57 -19.57 -27.06
CA GLN A 435 -15.90 -18.30 -27.31
C GLN A 435 -16.86 -17.14 -27.63
N GLU A 436 -17.90 -17.39 -28.44
CA GLU A 436 -18.89 -16.36 -28.79
C GLU A 436 -19.69 -15.88 -27.57
N ALA A 437 -20.25 -16.81 -26.80
CA ALA A 437 -21.02 -16.50 -25.59
C ALA A 437 -20.15 -15.78 -24.55
N ARG A 438 -18.89 -16.19 -24.41
CA ARG A 438 -17.91 -15.53 -23.54
C ARG A 438 -17.64 -14.10 -23.97
N LEU A 439 -17.42 -13.86 -25.27
CA LEU A 439 -17.17 -12.52 -25.79
C LEU A 439 -18.37 -11.59 -25.62
N GLU A 440 -19.60 -12.10 -25.77
CA GLU A 440 -20.82 -11.35 -25.48
C GLU A 440 -20.91 -10.93 -24.01
N LYS A 441 -20.60 -11.84 -23.08
CA LYS A 441 -20.53 -11.53 -21.64
C LYS A 441 -19.48 -10.49 -21.31
N LEU A 442 -18.28 -10.58 -21.90
CA LEU A 442 -17.23 -9.56 -21.73
C LEU A 442 -17.65 -8.19 -22.28
N ARG A 443 -18.40 -8.15 -23.39
CA ARG A 443 -19.00 -6.91 -23.91
C ARG A 443 -20.06 -6.35 -22.97
N LEU A 444 -20.93 -7.21 -22.41
CA LEU A 444 -21.92 -6.82 -21.41
C LEU A 444 -21.24 -6.22 -20.18
N ILE A 445 -20.25 -6.89 -19.61
CA ILE A 445 -19.47 -6.42 -18.45
C ILE A 445 -18.85 -5.06 -18.77
N LYS A 446 -18.14 -4.93 -19.91
CA LYS A 446 -17.54 -3.66 -20.31
C LYS A 446 -18.56 -2.53 -20.39
N ARG A 447 -19.71 -2.76 -21.03
CA ARG A 447 -20.78 -1.76 -21.15
C ARG A 447 -21.29 -1.33 -19.78
N SER A 448 -21.52 -2.29 -18.88
CA SER A 448 -22.01 -2.01 -17.53
C SER A 448 -20.98 -1.28 -16.67
N LEU A 449 -19.69 -1.63 -16.76
CA LEU A 449 -18.60 -0.92 -16.07
C LEU A 449 -18.52 0.55 -16.48
N LEU A 450 -18.72 0.86 -17.75
CA LEU A 450 -18.72 2.24 -18.27
C LEU A 450 -19.88 3.10 -17.75
N GLN A 451 -20.98 2.47 -17.30
CA GLN A 451 -22.14 3.17 -16.75
C GLN A 451 -22.00 3.48 -15.25
N ILE A 452 -21.02 2.89 -14.56
CA ILE A 452 -20.80 3.10 -13.13
C ILE A 452 -20.22 4.49 -12.89
N ASN A 453 -20.76 5.18 -11.88
CA ASN A 453 -20.28 6.48 -11.43
C ASN A 453 -18.74 6.47 -11.23
N PRO A 454 -17.98 7.38 -11.87
CA PRO A 454 -16.52 7.45 -11.77
C PRO A 454 -15.97 7.79 -10.38
N LEU A 455 -16.83 8.17 -9.43
CA LEU A 455 -16.49 8.41 -8.02
C LEU A 455 -16.49 7.13 -7.18
N ILE A 456 -17.11 6.04 -7.66
CA ILE A 456 -17.14 4.75 -6.95
C ILE A 456 -16.00 3.89 -7.51
N PRO A 457 -14.99 3.51 -6.70
CA PRO A 457 -13.89 2.68 -7.15
C PRO A 457 -14.34 1.25 -7.42
N ILE A 458 -13.83 0.69 -8.51
CA ILE A 458 -14.03 -0.70 -8.91
C ILE A 458 -12.70 -1.45 -8.75
N HIS A 459 -12.70 -2.51 -7.96
CA HIS A 459 -11.58 -3.43 -7.82
C HIS A 459 -11.85 -4.72 -8.58
N LEU A 460 -10.95 -5.10 -9.48
CA LEU A 460 -10.93 -6.41 -10.12
C LEU A 460 -9.93 -7.30 -9.40
N GLN A 461 -10.41 -8.42 -8.88
CA GLN A 461 -9.56 -9.49 -8.36
C GLN A 461 -9.49 -10.58 -9.44
N LEU A 462 -8.30 -10.77 -10.03
CA LEU A 462 -8.08 -11.84 -11.00
C LEU A 462 -7.90 -13.18 -10.28
N GLY A 463 -8.35 -14.24 -10.93
CA GLY A 463 -8.06 -15.62 -10.53
C GLY A 463 -7.23 -16.29 -11.62
N SER A 464 -7.01 -17.60 -11.45
CA SER A 464 -6.26 -18.41 -12.42
C SER A 464 -6.89 -18.31 -13.82
N MET A 465 -6.06 -18.06 -14.84
CA MET A 465 -6.46 -18.01 -16.24
C MET A 465 -5.49 -18.85 -17.06
N PRO A 466 -5.88 -20.01 -17.59
CA PRO A 466 -5.01 -20.80 -18.47
C PRO A 466 -5.15 -20.43 -19.96
N ASP A 467 -6.31 -19.89 -20.39
CA ASP A 467 -6.58 -19.54 -21.79
C ASP A 467 -6.05 -18.13 -22.14
N ALA A 468 -5.15 -18.10 -23.14
CA ALA A 468 -4.50 -16.88 -23.62
C ALA A 468 -5.47 -15.90 -24.31
N ASN A 469 -6.49 -16.39 -25.01
CA ASN A 469 -7.50 -15.54 -25.67
C ASN A 469 -8.37 -14.84 -24.63
N ILE A 470 -8.79 -15.55 -23.58
CA ILE A 470 -9.57 -14.96 -22.48
C ILE A 470 -8.74 -13.89 -21.77
N ALA A 471 -7.50 -14.21 -21.44
CA ALA A 471 -6.61 -13.26 -20.78
C ALA A 471 -6.37 -12.01 -21.64
N ASP A 472 -6.24 -12.15 -22.96
CA ASP A 472 -6.09 -11.00 -23.88
C ASP A 472 -7.35 -10.12 -23.89
N ASP A 473 -8.53 -10.73 -23.96
CA ASP A 473 -9.79 -10.00 -23.92
C ASP A 473 -9.99 -9.30 -22.57
N ILE A 474 -9.68 -9.95 -21.45
CA ILE A 474 -9.73 -9.34 -20.11
C ILE A 474 -8.75 -8.16 -20.03
N LEU A 475 -7.52 -8.35 -20.49
CA LEU A 475 -6.47 -7.34 -20.50
C LEU A 475 -6.86 -6.10 -21.31
N LYS A 476 -7.48 -6.28 -22.48
CA LYS A 476 -7.84 -5.17 -23.38
C LYS A 476 -9.21 -4.56 -23.09
N ARG A 477 -10.17 -5.34 -22.58
CA ARG A 477 -11.59 -4.91 -22.46
C ARG A 477 -12.03 -4.63 -21.04
N ILE A 478 -11.46 -5.30 -20.04
CA ILE A 478 -11.93 -5.21 -18.65
C ILE A 478 -10.95 -4.41 -17.79
N ILE A 479 -9.67 -4.79 -17.76
CA ILE A 479 -8.63 -4.15 -16.93
C ILE A 479 -8.60 -2.61 -17.08
N PRO A 480 -8.74 -2.01 -18.27
CA PRO A 480 -8.73 -0.54 -18.40
C PRO A 480 -9.93 0.17 -17.78
N ASN A 481 -11.01 -0.56 -17.47
CA ASN A 481 -12.30 -0.02 -17.01
C ASN A 481 -12.54 -0.21 -15.51
N VAL A 482 -11.52 -0.63 -14.75
CA VAL A 482 -11.55 -0.75 -13.28
C VAL A 482 -10.53 0.18 -12.66
N ASP A 483 -10.71 0.62 -11.41
CA ASP A 483 -9.82 1.57 -10.74
C ASP A 483 -8.64 0.88 -10.03
N SER A 484 -8.85 -0.38 -9.62
CA SER A 484 -7.85 -1.21 -8.95
C SER A 484 -7.83 -2.65 -9.48
N LEU A 485 -6.64 -3.24 -9.50
CA LEU A 485 -6.39 -4.65 -9.87
C LEU A 485 -5.68 -5.40 -8.74
N GLY A 486 -6.09 -6.65 -8.46
CA GLY A 486 -5.39 -7.60 -7.60
C GLY A 486 -4.90 -8.79 -8.44
N ILE A 487 -3.61 -9.11 -8.33
CA ILE A 487 -2.94 -10.17 -9.13
C ILE A 487 -1.79 -10.83 -8.37
N ASN A 488 -1.56 -12.11 -8.63
CA ASN A 488 -0.36 -12.83 -8.20
C ASN A 488 0.72 -12.88 -9.30
N GLU A 489 1.80 -13.62 -9.01
CA GLU A 489 2.94 -13.84 -9.91
C GLU A 489 2.63 -14.68 -11.16
N GLN A 490 1.72 -15.65 -11.07
CA GLN A 490 1.27 -16.42 -12.23
C GLN A 490 0.44 -15.53 -13.16
N GLU A 491 -0.56 -14.81 -12.64
CA GLU A 491 -1.37 -13.93 -13.51
C GLU A 491 -0.55 -12.77 -14.09
N LEU A 492 0.35 -12.15 -13.32
CA LEU A 492 1.17 -11.05 -13.83
C LEU A 492 2.10 -11.51 -14.98
N THR A 493 2.77 -12.65 -14.80
CA THR A 493 3.65 -13.20 -15.84
C THR A 493 2.86 -13.67 -17.06
N PHE A 494 1.67 -14.23 -16.84
CA PHE A 494 0.78 -14.63 -17.93
C PHE A 494 0.24 -13.44 -18.73
N LEU A 495 -0.22 -12.38 -18.06
CA LEU A 495 -0.64 -11.14 -18.73
C LEU A 495 0.51 -10.51 -19.52
N SER A 496 1.74 -10.56 -19.00
CA SER A 496 2.92 -10.14 -19.74
C SER A 496 3.16 -11.03 -20.98
N ARG A 497 3.00 -12.35 -20.85
CA ARG A 497 3.13 -13.29 -21.98
C ARG A 497 2.13 -13.03 -23.10
N VAL A 498 0.88 -12.82 -22.73
CA VAL A 498 -0.26 -12.60 -23.64
C VAL A 498 -0.21 -11.20 -24.26
N GLY A 499 0.00 -10.17 -23.44
CA GLY A 499 0.05 -8.78 -23.87
C GLY A 499 1.37 -8.36 -24.53
N GLY A 500 2.35 -9.27 -24.65
CA GLY A 500 3.67 -8.97 -25.21
C GLY A 500 4.52 -8.03 -24.35
N GLY A 501 4.34 -8.09 -23.02
CA GLY A 501 5.04 -7.29 -22.04
C GLY A 501 6.48 -7.74 -21.71
N PRO A 502 7.13 -7.05 -20.74
CA PRO A 502 8.49 -7.35 -20.29
C PRO A 502 8.61 -8.74 -19.64
N PHE A 503 9.73 -9.42 -19.89
CA PHE A 503 10.04 -10.75 -19.36
C PHE A 503 8.93 -11.79 -19.58
N LYS A 504 8.23 -11.72 -20.72
CA LYS A 504 7.19 -12.67 -21.14
C LYS A 504 7.66 -14.13 -21.13
N GLU A 505 8.95 -14.36 -21.34
CA GLU A 505 9.61 -15.67 -21.30
C GLU A 505 9.70 -16.29 -19.89
N GLN A 506 9.36 -15.54 -18.84
CA GLN A 506 9.29 -16.09 -17.47
C GLN A 506 8.11 -17.03 -17.25
N TYR A 507 7.08 -16.98 -18.09
CA TYR A 507 5.91 -17.84 -17.97
C TYR A 507 6.12 -19.18 -18.70
N PRO A 508 5.78 -20.33 -18.09
CA PRO A 508 5.20 -20.48 -16.75
C PRO A 508 6.23 -20.32 -15.63
N ILE A 509 5.78 -19.80 -14.49
CA ILE A 509 6.66 -19.50 -13.34
C ILE A 509 6.25 -20.33 -12.11
N SER A 510 7.24 -20.78 -11.34
CA SER A 510 7.02 -21.40 -10.02
C SER A 510 6.81 -20.34 -8.94
N ALA A 511 5.96 -20.63 -7.97
CA ALA A 511 5.62 -19.68 -6.92
C ALA A 511 6.86 -19.18 -6.14
N GLY A 512 6.93 -17.87 -5.88
CA GLY A 512 8.03 -17.23 -5.15
C GLY A 512 9.35 -17.08 -5.91
N THR A 513 9.42 -17.45 -7.20
CA THR A 513 10.67 -17.36 -7.99
C THR A 513 10.81 -16.04 -8.77
N LEU A 514 9.74 -15.24 -8.87
CA LEU A 514 9.77 -13.97 -9.58
C LEU A 514 10.61 -12.94 -8.80
N HIS A 515 11.65 -12.41 -9.44
CA HIS A 515 12.44 -11.33 -8.81
C HIS A 515 11.67 -10.01 -8.79
N ALA A 516 11.75 -9.27 -7.68
CA ALA A 516 11.04 -8.01 -7.47
C ALA A 516 11.24 -6.99 -8.60
N TYR A 517 12.45 -6.81 -9.11
CA TYR A 517 12.68 -5.87 -10.21
C TYR A 517 11.98 -6.26 -11.51
N LYS A 518 11.78 -7.57 -11.78
CA LYS A 518 11.04 -8.03 -12.96
C LYS A 518 9.55 -7.73 -12.80
N ALA A 519 9.01 -8.00 -11.61
CA ALA A 519 7.63 -7.64 -11.28
C ALA A 519 7.40 -6.14 -11.41
N VAL A 520 8.34 -5.29 -10.95
CA VAL A 520 8.26 -3.83 -11.10
C VAL A 520 8.21 -3.39 -12.57
N GLU A 521 9.02 -3.98 -13.46
CA GLU A 521 8.95 -3.68 -14.90
C GLU A 521 7.61 -4.09 -15.52
N MET A 522 7.07 -5.27 -15.16
CA MET A 522 5.76 -5.72 -15.65
C MET A 522 4.62 -4.83 -15.12
N LEU A 523 4.66 -4.46 -13.85
CA LEU A 523 3.67 -3.56 -13.22
C LEU A 523 3.72 -2.16 -13.83
N TYR A 524 4.92 -1.65 -14.07
CA TYR A 524 5.12 -0.39 -14.79
C TYR A 524 4.51 -0.46 -16.19
N TRP A 525 4.83 -1.51 -16.96
CA TRP A 525 4.26 -1.74 -18.30
C TRP A 525 2.73 -1.79 -18.29
N LEU A 526 2.13 -2.50 -17.32
CA LEU A 526 0.68 -2.67 -17.22
C LEU A 526 -0.02 -1.32 -16.97
N LEU A 527 0.47 -0.50 -16.03
CA LEU A 527 -0.10 0.83 -15.78
C LEU A 527 0.23 1.85 -16.86
N SER A 528 1.37 1.73 -17.54
CA SER A 528 1.70 2.61 -18.67
C SER A 528 0.80 2.36 -19.87
N ASN A 529 0.46 1.09 -20.15
CA ASN A 529 -0.33 0.72 -21.33
C ASN A 529 -1.84 0.71 -21.12
N TYR A 530 -2.30 0.38 -19.91
CA TYR A 530 -3.72 0.17 -19.60
C TYR A 530 -4.21 1.01 -18.41
N GLY A 531 -3.34 1.83 -17.82
CA GLY A 531 -3.67 2.74 -16.73
C GLY A 531 -4.07 4.13 -17.20
N HIS A 532 -4.93 4.78 -16.41
CA HIS A 532 -5.42 6.13 -16.65
C HIS A 532 -4.27 7.13 -16.87
N ASP A 533 -4.28 7.85 -17.98
CA ASP A 533 -3.32 8.89 -18.26
C ASP A 533 -3.95 10.28 -18.10
N ARG A 534 -3.88 10.81 -16.87
CA ARG A 534 -4.48 12.12 -16.55
C ARG A 534 -3.72 13.30 -17.15
N ASN A 535 -2.45 13.12 -17.48
CA ASN A 535 -1.55 14.21 -17.84
C ASN A 535 -1.67 14.59 -19.32
N ASN A 536 -2.16 13.67 -20.16
CA ASN A 536 -2.31 13.87 -21.60
C ASN A 536 -3.76 13.59 -22.04
N PRO A 537 -4.58 14.65 -22.28
CA PRO A 537 -5.94 14.52 -22.81
C PRO A 537 -6.05 13.80 -24.15
N GLU A 538 -5.00 13.83 -24.97
CA GLU A 538 -4.96 13.15 -26.28
C GLU A 538 -4.54 11.68 -26.18
N SER A 539 -4.15 11.23 -24.98
CA SER A 539 -3.75 9.85 -24.75
C SER A 539 -4.93 8.91 -24.98
N LYS A 540 -4.69 7.79 -25.69
CA LYS A 540 -5.64 6.68 -25.80
C LYS A 540 -6.11 6.15 -24.44
N ASN A 541 -5.35 6.44 -23.38
CA ASN A 541 -5.59 6.00 -22.01
C ASN A 541 -6.28 7.06 -21.14
N TYR A 542 -6.63 8.24 -21.69
CA TYR A 542 -7.25 9.32 -20.92
C TYR A 542 -8.60 8.91 -20.29
N ASN A 543 -9.39 8.08 -20.98
CA ASN A 543 -10.68 7.62 -20.46
C ASN A 543 -10.61 6.32 -19.64
N GLN A 544 -9.41 5.76 -19.46
CA GLN A 544 -9.23 4.56 -18.64
C GLN A 544 -9.34 4.89 -17.15
N ARG A 545 -9.59 3.89 -16.31
CA ARG A 545 -9.79 4.05 -14.86
C ARG A 545 -8.63 3.51 -14.03
N LEU A 546 -7.87 2.56 -14.57
CA LEU A 546 -6.89 1.80 -13.78
C LEU A 546 -5.79 2.71 -13.23
N GLN A 547 -5.66 2.71 -11.92
CA GLN A 547 -4.68 3.52 -11.22
C GLN A 547 -3.92 2.73 -10.16
N ARG A 548 -4.50 1.69 -9.57
CA ARG A 548 -3.90 0.91 -8.48
C ARG A 548 -3.73 -0.55 -8.87
N ILE A 549 -2.56 -1.13 -8.60
CA ILE A 549 -2.36 -2.58 -8.69
C ILE A 549 -1.78 -3.06 -7.36
N HIS A 550 -2.42 -4.08 -6.78
CA HIS A 550 -1.91 -4.83 -5.65
C HIS A 550 -1.39 -6.17 -6.16
N PHE A 551 -0.07 -6.30 -6.15
CA PHE A 551 0.64 -7.49 -6.55
C PHE A 551 1.09 -8.26 -5.31
N TYR A 552 0.79 -9.54 -5.24
CA TYR A 552 1.21 -10.42 -4.15
C TYR A 552 1.94 -11.64 -4.71
N SER A 553 3.20 -11.80 -4.29
CA SER A 553 4.00 -13.00 -4.47
C SER A 553 4.09 -13.73 -3.14
N LEU A 554 4.41 -15.02 -3.17
CA LEU A 554 4.65 -15.82 -1.97
C LEU A 554 5.63 -15.15 -0.99
N THR A 555 6.67 -14.48 -1.48
CA THR A 555 7.78 -13.97 -0.65
C THR A 555 7.77 -12.47 -0.40
N TYR A 556 7.01 -11.70 -1.19
CA TYR A 556 6.89 -10.25 -1.06
C TYR A 556 5.62 -9.73 -1.74
N HIS A 557 5.13 -8.57 -1.31
CA HIS A 557 4.04 -7.88 -1.98
C HIS A 557 4.52 -6.51 -2.50
N ILE A 558 3.90 -6.05 -3.59
CA ILE A 558 4.10 -4.72 -4.16
C ILE A 558 2.75 -4.06 -4.36
N MET A 559 2.63 -2.82 -3.93
CA MET A 559 1.52 -1.95 -4.33
C MET A 559 2.06 -0.86 -5.23
N VAL A 560 1.42 -0.66 -6.38
CA VAL A 560 1.73 0.45 -7.27
C VAL A 560 0.47 1.29 -7.48
N SER A 561 0.65 2.62 -7.49
CA SER A 561 -0.44 3.54 -7.77
C SER A 561 -0.01 4.69 -8.68
N LYS A 562 -0.91 5.09 -9.57
CA LYS A 562 -0.79 6.26 -10.44
C LYS A 562 -1.73 7.37 -9.98
N GLY A 563 -1.20 8.57 -9.81
CA GLY A 563 -2.00 9.73 -9.40
C GLY A 563 -2.38 9.75 -7.91
N PRO A 564 -3.15 10.77 -7.48
CA PRO A 564 -3.41 11.05 -6.07
C PRO A 564 -4.68 10.42 -5.50
N ASP A 565 -5.49 9.76 -6.34
CA ASP A 565 -6.84 9.32 -5.95
C ASP A 565 -6.79 8.19 -4.90
N TRP A 566 -5.69 7.45 -4.84
CA TRP A 566 -5.44 6.41 -3.85
C TRP A 566 -4.43 6.86 -2.77
N SER A 567 -4.74 6.57 -1.51
CA SER A 567 -3.87 6.85 -0.36
C SER A 567 -3.94 5.73 0.69
N ASN A 568 -3.15 5.86 1.76
CA ASN A 568 -2.99 4.84 2.82
C ASN A 568 -2.49 3.46 2.32
N LEU A 569 -1.79 3.44 1.18
CA LEU A 569 -1.35 2.21 0.51
C LEU A 569 -0.35 1.39 1.33
N ALA A 570 0.53 2.04 2.09
CA ALA A 570 1.50 1.36 2.94
C ALA A 570 0.82 0.54 4.06
N ALA A 571 -0.23 1.11 4.68
CA ALA A 571 -1.02 0.41 5.69
C ALA A 571 -1.76 -0.79 5.08
N GLY A 572 -2.36 -0.61 3.90
CA GLY A 572 -3.01 -1.70 3.16
C GLY A 572 -2.05 -2.83 2.80
N LEU A 573 -0.87 -2.50 2.27
CA LEU A 573 0.15 -3.47 1.91
C LEU A 573 0.66 -4.24 3.14
N ALA A 574 0.95 -3.54 4.24
CA ALA A 574 1.37 -4.15 5.51
C ALA A 574 0.28 -5.07 6.10
N ALA A 575 -1.00 -4.66 6.04
CA ALA A 575 -2.12 -5.46 6.51
C ALA A 575 -2.27 -6.76 5.71
N GLY A 576 -2.13 -6.69 4.39
CA GLY A 576 -2.13 -7.86 3.51
C GLY A 576 -0.95 -8.80 3.78
N ALA A 577 0.28 -8.26 3.85
CA ALA A 577 1.49 -9.04 4.13
C ALA A 577 1.46 -9.74 5.49
N ARG A 578 0.93 -9.07 6.53
CA ARG A 578 0.74 -9.67 7.86
C ARG A 578 -0.23 -10.85 7.83
N LEU A 579 -1.25 -10.78 6.99
CA LEU A 579 -2.29 -11.81 6.92
C LEU A 579 -1.80 -13.07 6.20
N ALA A 580 -1.02 -12.92 5.13
CA ALA A 580 -0.59 -14.01 4.25
C ALA A 580 -0.04 -15.24 4.99
N GLY A 581 1.04 -15.05 5.75
CA GLY A 581 1.67 -16.15 6.51
C GLY A 581 0.80 -16.68 7.64
N ARG A 582 0.07 -15.80 8.34
CA ARG A 582 -0.76 -16.18 9.48
C ARG A 582 -1.95 -17.02 9.05
N GLN A 583 -2.66 -16.62 8.00
CA GLN A 583 -3.79 -17.38 7.46
C GLN A 583 -3.30 -18.73 6.93
N SER A 584 -2.17 -18.75 6.24
CA SER A 584 -1.57 -19.99 5.74
C SER A 584 -1.23 -20.99 6.85
N CYS A 585 -0.78 -20.50 8.01
CA CYS A 585 -0.46 -21.31 9.19
C CYS A 585 -1.65 -21.52 10.15
N ASN A 586 -2.87 -21.09 9.78
CA ASN A 586 -4.06 -21.09 10.64
C ASN A 586 -3.84 -20.43 12.02
N LEU A 587 -3.11 -19.31 12.03
CA LEU A 587 -2.80 -18.55 13.24
C LEU A 587 -3.82 -17.43 13.44
N ALA A 588 -4.49 -17.43 14.60
CA ALA A 588 -5.44 -16.39 14.98
C ALA A 588 -4.75 -15.01 14.99
N LEU A 589 -5.38 -13.94 14.48
CA LEU A 589 -4.77 -12.60 14.44
C LEU A 589 -4.39 -12.04 15.82
N SER A 590 -5.00 -12.55 16.90
CA SER A 590 -4.78 -12.14 18.28
C SER A 590 -3.72 -12.96 19.03
N SER A 591 -3.20 -14.05 18.46
CA SER A 591 -2.19 -14.86 19.13
C SER A 591 -0.80 -14.27 18.92
N GLY A 592 -0.21 -13.72 19.99
CA GLY A 592 1.17 -13.23 20.04
C GLY A 592 2.11 -14.22 20.71
N ARG A 593 1.81 -15.53 20.67
CA ARG A 593 2.61 -16.53 21.38
C ARG A 593 3.95 -16.70 20.68
N ALA A 594 5.02 -16.85 21.44
CA ALA A 594 6.37 -17.08 20.90
C ALA A 594 6.41 -18.27 19.91
N THR A 595 5.63 -19.32 20.17
CA THR A 595 5.49 -20.52 19.34
C THR A 595 4.86 -20.28 17.96
N ASP A 596 4.18 -19.15 17.76
CA ASP A 596 3.56 -18.82 16.47
C ASP A 596 4.62 -18.39 15.45
N PHE A 597 5.75 -17.85 15.92
CA PHE A 597 6.87 -17.41 15.09
C PHE A 597 7.68 -18.58 14.52
N ASP A 598 7.75 -19.71 15.23
CA ASP A 598 8.49 -20.89 14.77
C ASP A 598 7.95 -21.45 13.45
N LYS A 599 6.66 -21.21 13.17
CA LYS A 599 5.96 -21.64 11.95
C LYS A 599 6.13 -20.69 10.77
N LEU A 600 6.61 -19.47 11.01
CA LEU A 600 6.77 -18.43 10.00
C LEU A 600 8.26 -18.28 9.64
N GLU A 601 8.53 -17.89 8.40
CA GLU A 601 9.87 -17.54 7.96
C GLU A 601 9.86 -16.45 6.91
N ILE A 602 11.02 -15.80 6.73
CA ILE A 602 11.25 -14.83 5.68
C ILE A 602 12.14 -15.48 4.62
N ARG A 603 11.61 -15.62 3.40
CA ARG A 603 12.34 -16.17 2.24
C ARG A 603 12.92 -15.08 1.33
N SER A 604 13.13 -13.88 1.86
CA SER A 604 13.69 -12.75 1.10
C SER A 604 15.19 -12.60 1.34
N SER A 605 15.93 -12.20 0.31
CA SER A 605 17.37 -11.93 0.42
C SER A 605 17.63 -10.70 1.30
N GLN A 606 18.79 -10.63 1.96
CA GLN A 606 19.17 -9.47 2.77
C GLN A 606 19.21 -8.17 1.96
N THR A 607 19.55 -8.26 0.67
CA THR A 607 19.54 -7.15 -0.27
C THR A 607 18.74 -7.57 -1.51
N VAL A 608 17.73 -6.78 -1.86
CA VAL A 608 16.85 -7.03 -3.01
C VAL A 608 16.91 -5.83 -3.95
N LEU A 609 17.22 -6.07 -5.22
CA LEU A 609 17.07 -5.06 -6.27
C LEU A 609 15.58 -4.91 -6.58
N LEU A 610 15.03 -3.72 -6.34
CA LEU A 610 13.61 -3.42 -6.55
C LEU A 610 13.36 -2.78 -7.90
N ASP A 611 14.22 -1.87 -8.35
CA ASP A 611 14.01 -1.16 -9.62
C ASP A 611 15.34 -0.83 -10.27
N LYS A 612 15.56 -1.34 -11.49
CA LYS A 612 16.78 -1.14 -12.26
C LYS A 612 16.91 0.29 -12.77
N GLN A 613 15.80 0.93 -13.17
CA GLN A 613 15.83 2.23 -13.83
C GLN A 613 16.24 3.36 -12.87
N VAL A 614 15.79 3.28 -11.63
CA VAL A 614 16.13 4.27 -10.59
C VAL A 614 17.18 3.75 -9.59
N ASN A 615 17.78 2.59 -9.88
CA ASN A 615 18.74 1.90 -9.01
C ASN A 615 18.25 1.75 -7.55
N LYS A 616 16.97 1.39 -7.38
CA LYS A 616 16.37 1.22 -6.05
C LYS A 616 16.72 -0.16 -5.51
N VAL A 617 17.47 -0.16 -4.41
CA VAL A 617 17.82 -1.36 -3.66
C VAL A 617 17.15 -1.32 -2.28
N PHE A 618 16.55 -2.43 -1.88
CA PHE A 618 16.05 -2.64 -0.54
C PHE A 618 17.06 -3.44 0.27
N LYS A 619 17.43 -2.92 1.44
CA LYS A 619 18.21 -3.64 2.44
C LYS A 619 17.26 -4.05 3.54
N PHE A 620 17.15 -5.34 3.77
CA PHE A 620 16.24 -5.90 4.75
C PHE A 620 16.55 -5.37 6.15
N ASN A 621 15.54 -4.80 6.79
CA ASN A 621 15.58 -4.36 8.18
C ASN A 621 14.23 -4.70 8.83
N PRO A 622 14.18 -5.58 9.86
CA PRO A 622 12.92 -5.98 10.47
C PRO A 622 12.18 -4.81 11.13
N HIS A 623 12.89 -3.78 11.61
CA HIS A 623 12.26 -2.59 12.19
C HIS A 623 11.70 -1.61 11.14
N SER A 624 12.03 -1.82 9.87
CA SER A 624 11.55 -1.00 8.75
C SER A 624 11.33 -1.89 7.51
N PRO A 625 10.30 -2.74 7.52
CA PRO A 625 10.10 -3.74 6.48
C PRO A 625 9.52 -3.18 5.18
N LEU A 626 9.10 -1.90 5.14
CA LEU A 626 8.56 -1.27 3.95
C LEU A 626 9.59 -0.39 3.23
N ALA A 627 9.55 -0.42 1.90
CA ALA A 627 10.23 0.54 1.05
C ALA A 627 9.24 1.21 0.11
N SER A 628 9.40 2.51 -0.10
CA SER A 628 8.67 3.25 -1.13
C SER A 628 9.63 4.02 -2.03
N TRP A 629 9.23 4.20 -3.29
CA TRP A 629 9.94 5.01 -4.28
C TRP A 629 8.99 5.46 -5.39
N MET A 630 9.47 6.34 -6.25
CA MET A 630 8.74 6.80 -7.44
C MET A 630 9.51 6.42 -8.70
N ARG A 631 8.77 6.09 -9.76
CA ARG A 631 9.28 5.94 -11.13
C ARG A 631 8.34 6.68 -12.07
N GLY A 632 8.77 7.84 -12.56
CA GLY A 632 7.87 8.77 -13.27
C GLY A 632 6.76 9.28 -12.35
N ASP A 633 5.51 9.10 -12.75
CA ASP A 633 4.30 9.46 -12.01
C ASP A 633 3.70 8.31 -11.19
N LEU A 634 4.38 7.16 -11.14
CA LEU A 634 4.00 5.97 -10.39
C LEU A 634 4.70 5.92 -9.04
N VAL A 635 3.93 5.62 -7.98
CA VAL A 635 4.43 5.35 -6.63
C VAL A 635 4.42 3.84 -6.41
N PHE A 636 5.57 3.29 -6.04
CA PHE A 636 5.71 1.89 -5.67
C PHE A 636 5.96 1.76 -4.17
N ILE A 637 5.37 0.72 -3.57
CA ILE A 637 5.56 0.32 -2.18
C ILE A 637 5.83 -1.18 -2.18
N TYR A 638 6.88 -1.60 -1.48
CA TYR A 638 7.32 -2.98 -1.34
C TYR A 638 7.35 -3.38 0.13
N THR A 639 6.99 -4.63 0.41
CA THR A 639 7.24 -5.29 1.71
C THR A 639 7.56 -6.77 1.47
N PRO A 640 8.53 -7.37 2.19
CA PRO A 640 8.63 -8.82 2.27
C PRO A 640 7.40 -9.40 2.97
N VAL A 641 7.20 -10.71 2.93
CA VAL A 641 6.06 -11.42 3.53
C VAL A 641 6.56 -12.57 4.40
N PHE A 642 5.82 -12.91 5.46
CA PHE A 642 6.06 -14.16 6.17
C PHE A 642 5.46 -15.32 5.38
N VAL A 643 6.29 -16.31 5.09
CA VAL A 643 5.87 -17.57 4.50
C VAL A 643 5.62 -18.56 5.62
N CYS A 644 4.51 -19.28 5.53
CA CYS A 644 4.26 -20.40 6.43
C CYS A 644 5.16 -21.58 6.04
N LYS A 645 5.94 -22.11 6.99
CA LYS A 645 6.80 -23.28 6.76
C LYS A 645 5.99 -24.53 6.42
N PHE A 646 4.86 -24.69 7.10
CA PHE A 646 3.96 -25.83 6.99
C PHE A 646 2.52 -25.33 6.82
N PRO A 647 2.11 -24.95 5.59
CA PRO A 647 0.80 -24.40 5.36
C PRO A 647 -0.30 -25.43 5.64
N GLN A 648 -1.33 -25.02 6.38
CA GLN A 648 -2.53 -25.82 6.66
C GLN A 648 -3.69 -25.45 5.72
N HIS A 649 -3.77 -24.18 5.31
CA HIS A 649 -4.80 -23.67 4.42
C HIS A 649 -4.20 -22.68 3.43
N THR A 650 -4.18 -22.99 2.13
CA THR A 650 -3.68 -22.07 1.10
C THR A 650 -4.77 -21.48 0.22
N VAL A 651 -5.96 -22.10 0.21
CA VAL A 651 -7.09 -21.65 -0.58
C VAL A 651 -7.63 -20.32 -0.03
N GLY A 652 -7.91 -19.36 -0.91
CA GLY A 652 -8.47 -18.05 -0.55
C GLY A 652 -7.55 -17.11 0.22
N VAL A 653 -6.27 -17.45 0.37
CA VAL A 653 -5.28 -16.57 1.01
C VAL A 653 -5.11 -15.27 0.21
N ASP A 654 -4.99 -15.38 -1.10
CA ASP A 654 -4.86 -14.24 -2.02
C ASP A 654 -6.08 -13.29 -1.94
N ASP A 655 -7.29 -13.86 -1.91
CA ASP A 655 -8.54 -13.09 -1.77
C ASP A 655 -8.61 -12.35 -0.45
N ALA A 656 -8.19 -13.01 0.64
CA ALA A 656 -8.18 -12.40 1.96
C ALA A 656 -7.11 -11.29 2.08
N ILE A 657 -5.94 -11.48 1.44
CA ILE A 657 -4.88 -10.47 1.30
C ILE A 657 -5.41 -9.26 0.53
N ALA A 658 -6.03 -9.50 -0.63
CA ALA A 658 -6.58 -8.46 -1.49
C ALA A 658 -7.68 -7.66 -0.78
N ALA A 659 -8.65 -8.33 -0.17
CA ALA A 659 -9.73 -7.70 0.58
C ALA A 659 -9.20 -6.86 1.74
N SER A 660 -8.26 -7.41 2.54
CA SER A 660 -7.68 -6.67 3.66
C SER A 660 -6.93 -5.43 3.18
N ALA A 661 -6.05 -5.57 2.18
CA ALA A 661 -5.28 -4.45 1.66
C ALA A 661 -6.17 -3.36 1.05
N LEU A 662 -7.30 -3.74 0.43
CA LEU A 662 -8.26 -2.81 -0.16
C LEU A 662 -9.02 -2.02 0.91
N LEU A 663 -9.50 -2.67 1.98
CA LEU A 663 -10.26 -2.02 3.05
C LEU A 663 -9.41 -1.09 3.93
N TYR A 664 -8.09 -1.33 4.00
CA TYR A 664 -7.14 -0.39 4.60
C TYR A 664 -6.67 0.71 3.63
N SER A 665 -6.88 0.55 2.33
CA SER A 665 -6.61 1.60 1.35
C SER A 665 -7.71 2.67 1.40
N GLN A 666 -7.38 3.88 0.97
CA GLN A 666 -8.33 4.97 0.87
C GLN A 666 -8.45 5.43 -0.58
N PHE A 667 -9.67 5.60 -1.07
CA PHE A 667 -9.96 6.18 -2.37
C PHE A 667 -10.70 7.52 -2.22
N PHE A 668 -10.24 8.55 -2.93
CA PHE A 668 -10.89 9.85 -2.97
C PHE A 668 -10.58 10.56 -4.28
N LYS A 669 -11.61 10.82 -5.09
CA LYS A 669 -11.50 11.54 -6.37
C LYS A 669 -12.00 12.97 -6.19
N LEU A 670 -11.11 13.95 -6.34
CA LEU A 670 -11.48 15.37 -6.32
C LEU A 670 -12.33 15.69 -7.55
N GLU A 671 -13.58 16.12 -7.37
CA GLU A 671 -14.36 16.72 -8.45
C GLU A 671 -13.59 17.93 -9.00
N ARG A 672 -13.25 17.90 -10.30
CA ARG A 672 -13.13 19.15 -11.04
C ARG A 672 -14.56 19.67 -11.21
N LYS A 673 -15.03 20.49 -10.28
CA LYS A 673 -15.94 21.57 -10.72
C LYS A 673 -15.14 22.33 -11.77
N ASN A 674 -15.68 22.53 -12.95
CA ASN A 674 -15.04 23.40 -13.94
C ASN A 674 -14.90 24.77 -13.26
N TRP A 675 -13.67 25.17 -12.94
CA TRP A 675 -13.32 26.51 -12.47
C TRP A 675 -12.90 27.35 -13.67
#